data_AF-A0A9D0T3Q8-F1
#
_entry.id   AF-A0A9D0T3Q8-F1
#
_cell.length_a   1.000
_cell.length_b   1.000
_cell.length_c   1.000
_cell.angle_alpha   90.00
_cell.angle_beta   90.00
_cell.angle_gamma   90.00
#
_symmetry.space_group_name_H-M   'P 1'
#
loop_
_entity.id
_entity.type
_entity.pdbx_description
1 polymer ?
#
loop_
_entity_poly.entity_id
_entity_poly.type
_entity_poly.pdbx_seq_one_letter_code
_entity_poly.pdbx_strand_id
1 'polypeptide(L)'
;MRTQALLAFFVTALLASCGGGGPGSTTTTPLPADDNYDQTVFGYTDPNPVAFHPLGRKTSSLMQLDEAMVFFNRTASFADAAAALPGILQLREDTQQDSAQVPISTGSMAQGGFIPLDACTGDLDGDGVLEAIFTGLVPSSGGNYMGIRVSKPDLSASSTDYSPAATEEYSYNAWATGVIAVHCAAGDLDADGTDELILMESFADRTTLHVIKQFDDGGLPVFGDVSGDVFSSITFIGPIGRVAVGQFDGDDALELVVSHGTPGGKGVPASLITDLYDDLNSGMAFLEQIANYTGFDTAIEIAVGEFDGDPLDEITLGLQTWLSTEFIFNGAYENYRTWTNAYDWEPGQGSSLIRATAHDTYNPPNWEWDAIGQRRRERFVAADLNEDGIDEVCWLHVTLSNAYVPFNSSTLQFEWYFGLRTWQPVSGSTTLTDLSAGGPYNGGDLAVVDDDGSGDDDILATFSMPETVGNLPDGTYAYARQALISSPGNATFAGYIASNSNAVPIMAGGDFDGEGMRVSYTGVKYQYLPDPIPIVLLAAPPTKDGIGQNTPLTGSSYSVSDSATEAYTVNTSTSISLTLGFGIEALAGNYEASLKGTVKASVDKSTGRSSTLTTSQVFSGAYDANSIVFEGTLHTLYEYEVVSAVDPAAVGTTVSINVPVATKVFKWTTDYYNQNVDAKNQIPADVFPQTIGDPATYPTRESLLNLLASREGWEGRGERGTNGVTVGQGSGFNSIKLSLANVLSEGQAYAYGVEVSTEFKIGSAIFGSSVGVSNSYLYEVSVARETTYEGAIGDIAAADWADWQYEAGMVVYTRAEAGKKPFQVLQYWTNPLGNGY
;
A
#
# COMPACT_ATOMS: atom_id res chain seq x y z
N MET A 1 -4.97 -56.00 11.48
CA MET A 1 -5.95 -55.13 12.16
C MET A 1 -5.85 -53.78 11.47
N ARG A 2 -6.61 -53.60 10.38
CA ARG A 2 -7.90 -52.90 10.25
C ARG A 2 -7.69 -51.52 9.63
N THR A 3 -7.63 -51.53 8.30
CA THR A 3 -8.08 -50.47 7.38
C THR A 3 -9.57 -50.65 7.10
N GLN A 4 -10.35 -49.55 7.03
CA GLN A 4 -11.59 -49.33 6.24
C GLN A 4 -12.26 -48.03 6.73
N ALA A 5 -12.33 -46.98 5.89
CA ALA A 5 -13.45 -46.61 5.01
C ALA A 5 -14.56 -45.83 5.75
N LEU A 6 -14.61 -44.50 5.56
CA LEU A 6 -15.72 -43.65 5.97
C LEU A 6 -16.69 -43.50 4.79
N LEU A 7 -17.94 -43.87 5.04
CA LEU A 7 -19.05 -43.89 4.11
C LEU A 7 -19.89 -42.61 4.30
N ALA A 8 -20.25 -41.95 3.20
CA ALA A 8 -21.18 -40.84 3.15
C ALA A 8 -22.59 -41.24 3.64
N PHE A 9 -23.27 -40.33 4.34
CA PHE A 9 -24.70 -40.44 4.64
C PHE A 9 -25.42 -39.14 4.25
N PHE A 10 -26.29 -39.26 3.26
CA PHE A 10 -27.32 -38.30 2.89
C PHE A 10 -28.37 -38.20 4.01
N VAL A 11 -28.73 -36.99 4.43
CA VAL A 11 -29.94 -36.73 5.22
C VAL A 11 -30.96 -36.04 4.32
N THR A 12 -31.99 -36.79 3.94
CA THR A 12 -33.23 -36.29 3.35
C THR A 12 -34.23 -36.13 4.49
N ALA A 13 -34.57 -34.89 4.87
CA ALA A 13 -35.62 -34.63 5.86
C ALA A 13 -36.93 -34.27 5.14
N LEU A 14 -37.86 -35.23 5.14
CA LEU A 14 -39.29 -35.00 4.92
C LEU A 14 -39.83 -34.15 6.08
N LEU A 15 -40.43 -33.00 5.79
CA LEU A 15 -41.37 -32.32 6.69
C LEU A 15 -42.78 -32.82 6.39
N ALA A 16 -43.21 -33.83 7.17
CA ALA A 16 -44.60 -34.20 7.31
C ALA A 16 -45.18 -33.52 8.56
N SER A 17 -46.42 -33.04 8.40
CA SER A 17 -47.26 -32.38 9.38
C SER A 17 -47.29 -33.06 10.76
N CYS A 18 -47.17 -32.25 11.82
CA CYS A 18 -47.79 -32.50 13.11
C CYS A 18 -48.47 -31.21 13.55
N GLY A 19 -49.80 -31.20 13.53
CA GLY A 19 -50.60 -30.13 14.10
C GLY A 19 -50.71 -30.23 15.63
N GLY A 20 -51.00 -29.09 16.26
CA GLY A 20 -51.74 -29.01 17.52
C GLY A 20 -50.97 -28.57 18.76
N GLY A 21 -50.83 -27.26 18.97
CA GLY A 21 -50.50 -26.64 20.26
C GLY A 21 -50.60 -25.10 20.17
N GLY A 22 -51.57 -24.50 20.87
CA GLY A 22 -52.01 -23.11 20.71
C GLY A 22 -51.00 -22.00 21.09
N PRO A 23 -51.37 -20.73 20.85
CA PRO A 23 -50.44 -19.62 20.72
C PRO A 23 -49.99 -19.08 22.07
N GLY A 24 -48.69 -19.17 22.35
CA GLY A 24 -48.02 -18.25 23.26
C GLY A 24 -47.87 -16.91 22.55
N SER A 25 -48.73 -15.96 22.91
CA SER A 25 -48.59 -14.55 22.54
C SER A 25 -47.29 -14.00 23.14
N THR A 26 -46.17 -14.17 22.44
CA THR A 26 -45.03 -13.28 22.61
C THR A 26 -45.46 -11.93 22.09
N THR A 27 -45.75 -11.00 23.00
CA THR A 27 -45.87 -9.58 22.69
C THR A 27 -44.56 -9.14 22.06
N THR A 28 -44.51 -9.15 20.73
CA THR A 28 -43.56 -8.39 19.95
C THR A 28 -43.73 -6.95 20.39
N THR A 29 -42.75 -6.44 21.13
CA THR A 29 -42.64 -5.00 21.34
C THR A 29 -42.59 -4.41 19.93
N PRO A 30 -43.49 -3.48 19.57
CA PRO A 30 -43.42 -2.84 18.26
C PRO A 30 -42.01 -2.30 18.11
N LEU A 31 -41.35 -2.63 16.99
CA LEU A 31 -40.13 -1.92 16.61
C LEU A 31 -40.42 -0.42 16.71
N PRO A 32 -39.54 0.37 17.35
CA PRO A 32 -39.76 1.79 17.53
C PRO A 32 -40.07 2.45 16.19
N ALA A 33 -41.04 3.36 16.18
CA ALA A 33 -41.59 3.96 14.95
C ALA A 33 -40.64 4.95 14.25
N ASP A 34 -39.36 4.98 14.63
CA ASP A 34 -38.33 5.92 14.18
C ASP A 34 -37.19 5.22 13.41
N ASP A 35 -37.44 4.06 12.77
CA ASP A 35 -36.44 3.32 11.99
C ASP A 35 -36.20 3.98 10.60
N ASN A 36 -35.71 5.22 10.57
CA ASN A 36 -35.19 5.80 9.32
C ASN A 36 -33.98 4.98 8.82
N TYR A 37 -33.72 4.98 7.51
CA TYR A 37 -32.47 4.45 6.98
C TYR A 37 -31.31 5.39 7.36
N ASP A 38 -30.80 5.25 8.58
CA ASP A 38 -29.72 6.06 9.11
C ASP A 38 -28.64 5.19 9.77
N GLN A 39 -27.58 5.82 10.28
CA GLN A 39 -26.42 5.14 10.84
C GLN A 39 -26.76 4.29 12.08
N THR A 40 -27.84 4.62 12.81
CA THR A 40 -28.21 3.96 14.06
C THR A 40 -28.66 2.52 13.86
N VAL A 41 -29.24 2.19 12.70
CA VAL A 41 -29.71 0.82 12.39
C VAL A 41 -28.56 -0.17 12.29
N PHE A 42 -27.32 0.31 12.12
CA PHE A 42 -26.12 -0.53 12.11
C PHE A 42 -25.68 -0.91 13.52
N GLY A 43 -25.99 -0.09 14.54
CA GLY A 43 -25.53 -0.30 15.91
C GLY A 43 -24.00 -0.31 16.04
N TYR A 44 -23.31 0.32 15.09
CA TYR A 44 -21.86 0.36 15.03
C TYR A 44 -21.32 1.43 15.97
N THR A 45 -20.42 1.03 16.85
CA THR A 45 -19.59 1.93 17.66
C THR A 45 -18.17 1.76 17.15
N ASP A 46 -17.54 2.85 16.73
CA ASP A 46 -16.15 2.83 16.29
C ASP A 46 -15.25 2.37 17.46
N PRO A 47 -14.56 1.22 17.34
CA PRO A 47 -13.70 0.72 18.41
C PRO A 47 -12.38 1.50 18.49
N ASN A 48 -12.04 2.30 17.47
CA ASN A 48 -10.76 2.96 17.36
C ASN A 48 -10.74 4.31 18.12
N PRO A 49 -9.59 4.73 18.67
CA PRO A 49 -9.47 6.03 19.34
C PRO A 49 -9.76 7.18 18.36
N VAL A 50 -10.02 8.38 18.89
CA VAL A 50 -10.37 9.55 18.06
C VAL A 50 -9.26 9.91 17.06
N ALA A 51 -8.00 9.72 17.45
CA ALA A 51 -6.83 10.00 16.61
C ALA A 51 -6.58 8.95 15.52
N PHE A 52 -7.17 7.76 15.61
CA PHE A 52 -6.95 6.70 14.62
C PHE A 52 -7.41 7.13 13.23
N HIS A 53 -6.56 6.87 12.24
CA HIS A 53 -6.86 6.93 10.83
C HIS A 53 -6.08 5.81 10.10
N PRO A 54 -6.55 5.34 8.93
CA PRO A 54 -6.02 4.13 8.30
C PRO A 54 -4.63 4.24 7.68
N LEU A 55 -4.03 5.43 7.61
CA LEU A 55 -2.67 5.62 7.06
C LEU A 55 -1.56 5.53 8.12
N GLY A 56 -1.91 5.34 9.40
CA GLY A 56 -0.93 5.17 10.49
C GLY A 56 -0.27 6.47 10.96
N ARG A 57 0.25 7.30 10.03
CA ARG A 57 0.95 8.56 10.32
C ARG A 57 0.13 9.79 9.97
N LYS A 58 0.23 10.86 10.76
CA LYS A 58 -0.49 12.11 10.50
C LYS A 58 -0.28 12.61 9.07
N THR A 59 0.94 12.58 8.56
CA THR A 59 1.24 12.83 7.15
C THR A 59 1.71 11.53 6.50
N SER A 60 1.20 11.22 5.31
CA SER A 60 1.52 9.99 4.59
C SER A 60 1.67 10.27 3.11
N SER A 61 2.67 9.65 2.48
CA SER A 61 2.71 9.59 1.03
C SER A 61 1.74 8.53 0.54
N LEU A 62 0.92 8.88 -0.44
CA LEU A 62 0.03 7.95 -1.13
C LEU A 62 0.56 7.52 -2.49
N MET A 63 1.59 8.22 -2.97
CA MET A 63 2.29 7.97 -4.23
C MET A 63 3.62 8.69 -4.12
N GLN A 64 4.74 7.99 -4.20
CA GLN A 64 6.07 8.58 -4.27
C GLN A 64 6.55 8.44 -5.72
N LEU A 65 7.17 9.47 -6.27
CA LEU A 65 7.84 9.36 -7.56
C LEU A 65 9.27 9.74 -7.28
N ASP A 66 9.98 8.79 -6.71
CA ASP A 66 11.29 9.08 -6.15
C ASP A 66 12.34 9.13 -7.26
N GLU A 67 13.18 10.15 -7.18
CA GLU A 67 14.37 10.23 -7.99
C GLU A 67 15.61 9.76 -7.24
N ALA A 68 16.68 9.57 -7.99
CA ALA A 68 17.99 9.34 -7.40
C ALA A 68 18.98 10.44 -7.80
N MET A 69 19.62 11.03 -6.79
CA MET A 69 20.76 11.92 -6.98
C MET A 69 22.07 11.18 -6.74
N VAL A 70 22.93 11.16 -7.76
CA VAL A 70 24.23 10.48 -7.73
C VAL A 70 25.36 11.48 -7.83
N PHE A 71 26.22 11.49 -6.81
CA PHE A 71 27.43 12.32 -6.75
C PHE A 71 28.69 11.47 -6.99
N PHE A 72 29.49 11.86 -8.00
CA PHE A 72 30.83 11.32 -8.24
C PHE A 72 31.92 12.31 -7.87
N ASN A 73 32.84 11.90 -7.01
CA ASN A 73 34.06 12.66 -6.75
C ASN A 73 35.11 12.44 -7.85
N ARG A 74 35.54 13.53 -8.50
CA ARG A 74 36.50 13.44 -9.61
C ARG A 74 37.96 13.26 -9.21
N THR A 75 38.29 13.31 -7.92
CA THR A 75 39.68 13.13 -7.44
C THR A 75 39.97 11.71 -6.97
N ALA A 76 41.03 11.11 -7.54
CA ALA A 76 41.50 9.77 -7.20
C ALA A 76 42.40 9.72 -5.95
N SER A 77 42.81 10.87 -5.38
CA SER A 77 43.62 10.89 -4.17
C SER A 77 43.41 12.18 -3.35
N PHE A 78 43.42 12.06 -2.01
CA PHE A 78 43.41 13.20 -1.08
C PHE A 78 44.58 14.18 -1.30
N ALA A 79 45.68 13.71 -1.91
CA ALA A 79 46.87 14.53 -2.15
C ALA A 79 46.69 15.56 -3.28
N ASP A 80 45.73 15.34 -4.19
CA ASP A 80 45.53 16.15 -5.39
C ASP A 80 44.27 17.03 -5.34
N ALA A 81 43.63 17.18 -4.18
CA ALA A 81 42.35 17.90 -4.03
C ALA A 81 42.39 19.36 -4.56
N ALA A 82 43.55 20.02 -4.54
CA ALA A 82 43.72 21.37 -5.07
C ALA A 82 43.64 21.47 -6.62
N ALA A 83 43.73 20.34 -7.33
CA ALA A 83 43.61 20.25 -8.79
C ALA A 83 42.34 19.51 -9.25
N ALA A 84 41.40 19.29 -8.33
CA ALA A 84 40.17 18.56 -8.59
C ALA A 84 39.38 19.20 -9.74
N LEU A 85 39.09 18.40 -10.76
CA LEU A 85 38.03 18.74 -11.69
C LEU A 85 36.70 18.72 -10.93
N PRO A 86 35.70 19.54 -11.31
CA PRO A 86 34.40 19.47 -10.67
C PRO A 86 33.85 18.04 -10.79
N GLY A 87 33.45 17.49 -9.64
CA GLY A 87 32.63 16.29 -9.50
C GLY A 87 31.42 16.33 -10.43
N ILE A 88 30.82 15.16 -10.64
CA ILE A 88 29.64 14.98 -11.48
C ILE A 88 28.47 14.70 -10.55
N LEU A 89 27.41 15.50 -10.66
CA LEU A 89 26.14 15.30 -10.00
C LEU A 89 25.16 14.96 -11.11
N GLN A 90 24.44 13.88 -10.92
CA GLN A 90 23.40 13.44 -11.84
C GLN A 90 22.13 13.27 -11.05
N LEU A 91 21.04 13.86 -11.56
CA LEU A 91 19.70 13.51 -11.15
C LEU A 91 19.17 12.50 -12.15
N ARG A 92 18.47 11.51 -11.64
CA ARG A 92 17.74 10.54 -12.42
C ARG A 92 16.26 10.70 -12.08
N GLU A 93 15.62 11.56 -12.86
CA GLU A 93 14.17 11.73 -12.92
C GLU A 93 13.52 10.42 -13.39
N ASP A 94 12.41 10.04 -12.74
CA ASP A 94 11.57 8.87 -13.05
C ASP A 94 12.40 7.75 -13.67
N THR A 95 13.08 6.96 -12.84
CA THR A 95 14.00 5.88 -13.21
C THR A 95 13.48 4.80 -14.18
N GLN A 96 12.28 4.95 -14.75
CA GLN A 96 11.74 4.20 -15.88
C GLN A 96 12.81 3.83 -16.92
N GLN A 97 12.68 2.63 -17.49
CA GLN A 97 13.70 1.92 -18.27
C GLN A 97 14.31 2.67 -19.49
N ASP A 98 13.83 3.85 -19.87
CA ASP A 98 14.38 4.69 -20.94
C ASP A 98 14.42 6.19 -20.57
N SER A 99 14.30 6.56 -19.30
CA SER A 99 14.34 7.96 -18.89
C SER A 99 15.70 8.57 -19.23
N ALA A 100 15.64 9.79 -19.75
CA ALA A 100 16.84 10.48 -20.17
C ALA A 100 17.66 10.79 -18.92
N GLN A 101 18.87 10.23 -18.83
CA GLN A 101 19.84 10.70 -17.84
C GLN A 101 20.05 12.19 -18.07
N VAL A 102 19.66 13.02 -17.10
CA VAL A 102 19.85 14.47 -17.17
C VAL A 102 21.14 14.83 -16.43
N PRO A 103 22.21 15.22 -17.14
CA PRO A 103 23.40 15.72 -16.47
C PRO A 103 23.07 17.10 -15.88
N ILE A 104 23.13 17.22 -14.56
CA ILE A 104 23.03 18.53 -13.91
C ILE A 104 24.38 19.23 -14.01
N SER A 105 24.35 20.52 -14.36
CA SER A 105 25.52 21.38 -14.30
C SER A 105 26.06 21.39 -12.87
N THR A 106 27.25 20.83 -12.64
CA THR A 106 27.88 20.67 -11.31
C THR A 106 28.41 21.95 -10.68
N GLY A 107 27.93 23.09 -11.16
CA GLY A 107 28.50 24.43 -11.02
C GLY A 107 29.02 24.76 -9.62
N SER A 108 28.30 24.39 -8.55
CA SER A 108 28.64 24.71 -7.13
C SER A 108 28.88 23.49 -6.24
N MET A 109 28.19 22.37 -6.44
CA MET A 109 28.30 21.17 -5.58
C MET A 109 29.73 20.62 -5.45
N ALA A 110 30.50 20.72 -6.52
CA ALA A 110 31.87 20.26 -6.58
C ALA A 110 32.93 21.35 -6.33
N GLN A 111 32.52 22.59 -6.03
CA GLN A 111 33.47 23.64 -5.68
C GLN A 111 34.06 23.40 -4.28
N GLY A 112 35.20 24.04 -4.01
CA GLY A 112 35.85 24.02 -2.69
C GLY A 112 36.65 22.75 -2.36
N GLY A 113 36.74 21.77 -3.27
CA GLY A 113 37.45 20.51 -3.01
C GLY A 113 36.67 19.55 -2.11
N PHE A 114 35.34 19.66 -2.09
CA PHE A 114 34.44 18.77 -1.35
C PHE A 114 34.57 17.31 -1.80
N ILE A 115 34.73 16.41 -0.83
CA ILE A 115 34.86 14.97 -1.01
C ILE A 115 33.63 14.33 -0.35
N PRO A 116 32.58 13.99 -1.12
CA PRO A 116 31.41 13.33 -0.55
C PRO A 116 31.83 11.98 0.05
N LEU A 117 31.29 11.69 1.23
CA LEU A 117 31.50 10.44 1.95
C LEU A 117 30.19 9.72 2.22
N ASP A 118 29.08 10.44 2.30
CA ASP A 118 27.79 9.87 2.63
C ASP A 118 26.66 10.76 2.10
N ALA A 119 25.45 10.21 2.04
CA ALA A 119 24.25 10.97 1.70
C ALA A 119 23.00 10.39 2.35
N CYS A 120 22.03 11.27 2.59
CA CYS A 120 20.69 10.94 3.09
C CYS A 120 19.68 11.89 2.43
N THR A 121 18.40 11.67 2.72
CA THR A 121 17.28 12.49 2.28
C THR A 121 16.37 12.80 3.46
N GLY A 122 15.74 13.97 3.43
CA GLY A 122 14.79 14.41 4.46
C GLY A 122 14.13 15.73 4.06
N ASP A 123 12.94 15.99 4.59
CA ASP A 123 12.16 17.23 4.44
C ASP A 123 12.63 18.28 5.45
N LEU A 124 13.70 18.99 5.12
CA LEU A 124 14.39 19.90 6.06
C LEU A 124 13.65 21.23 6.26
N ASP A 125 12.74 21.59 5.35
CA ASP A 125 11.99 22.85 5.42
C ASP A 125 10.49 22.68 5.71
N GLY A 126 10.02 21.44 5.85
CA GLY A 126 8.67 21.08 6.26
C GLY A 126 7.63 21.35 5.17
N ASP A 127 8.06 21.45 3.91
CA ASP A 127 7.19 21.70 2.76
C ASP A 127 6.66 20.41 2.12
N GLY A 128 7.08 19.25 2.63
CA GLY A 128 6.68 17.95 2.13
C GLY A 128 7.52 17.46 0.95
N VAL A 129 8.56 18.18 0.52
CA VAL A 129 9.50 17.75 -0.52
C VAL A 129 10.80 17.33 0.14
N LEU A 130 11.40 16.22 -0.30
CA LEU A 130 12.67 15.79 0.28
C LEU A 130 13.82 16.60 -0.32
N GLU A 131 14.83 16.90 0.48
CA GLU A 131 16.12 17.38 -0.01
C GLU A 131 17.18 16.28 -0.04
N ALA A 132 17.99 16.26 -1.10
CA ALA A 132 19.18 15.43 -1.14
C ALA A 132 20.31 16.09 -0.34
N ILE A 133 20.80 15.38 0.67
CA ILE A 133 21.84 15.87 1.59
C ILE A 133 23.10 15.04 1.36
N PHE A 134 24.17 15.68 0.91
CA PHE A 134 25.49 15.07 0.77
C PHE A 134 26.43 15.60 1.84
N THR A 135 27.05 14.69 2.58
CA THR A 135 28.05 15.03 3.58
C THR A 135 29.41 14.50 3.19
N GLY A 136 30.46 15.19 3.64
CA GLY A 136 31.80 14.89 3.16
C GLY A 136 32.89 15.68 3.83
N LEU A 137 34.09 15.62 3.26
CA LEU A 137 35.26 16.32 3.76
C LEU A 137 35.61 17.48 2.86
N VAL A 138 35.95 18.62 3.46
CA VAL A 138 36.56 19.75 2.75
C VAL A 138 38.01 19.91 3.25
N PRO A 139 39.01 19.77 2.38
CA PRO A 139 40.40 19.95 2.74
C PRO A 139 40.70 21.39 3.20
N SER A 140 41.43 21.54 4.30
CA SER A 140 41.96 22.83 4.75
C SER A 140 43.41 22.73 5.18
N SER A 141 44.09 23.87 5.37
CA SER A 141 45.47 23.90 5.87
C SER A 141 45.62 23.33 7.29
N GLY A 142 44.54 23.27 8.07
CA GLY A 142 44.54 22.74 9.44
C GLY A 142 44.15 21.26 9.55
N GLY A 143 43.85 20.60 8.43
CA GLY A 143 43.20 19.28 8.39
C GLY A 143 41.84 19.36 7.69
N ASN A 144 41.20 18.23 7.50
CA ASN A 144 39.87 18.20 6.89
C ASN A 144 38.83 18.67 7.91
N TYR A 145 37.80 19.38 7.43
CA TYR A 145 36.57 19.66 8.18
C TYR A 145 35.39 19.03 7.45
N MET A 146 34.26 18.88 8.13
CA MET A 146 33.03 18.38 7.53
C MET A 146 32.41 19.44 6.60
N GLY A 147 32.00 19.02 5.40
CA GLY A 147 31.16 19.81 4.53
C GLY A 147 29.77 19.20 4.42
N ILE A 148 28.76 20.05 4.27
CA ILE A 148 27.38 19.65 3.99
C ILE A 148 26.98 20.34 2.68
N ARG A 149 26.29 19.61 1.82
CA ARG A 149 25.71 20.09 0.58
C ARG A 149 24.26 19.63 0.55
N VAL A 150 23.34 20.59 0.55
CA VAL A 150 21.92 20.31 0.37
C VAL A 150 21.54 20.70 -1.05
N SER A 151 20.74 19.86 -1.69
CA SER A 151 20.25 20.08 -3.04
C SER A 151 18.74 19.90 -3.07
N LYS A 152 18.03 20.95 -3.48
CA LYS A 152 16.62 20.94 -3.85
C LYS A 152 16.56 21.22 -5.36
N PRO A 153 16.36 20.21 -6.22
CA PRO A 153 16.13 20.44 -7.63
C PRO A 153 14.88 21.31 -7.81
N ASP A 154 14.96 22.38 -8.58
CA ASP A 154 13.76 23.12 -9.02
C ASP A 154 13.41 22.58 -10.40
N LEU A 155 12.49 21.61 -10.43
CA LEU A 155 12.02 20.99 -11.68
C LEU A 155 10.82 21.72 -12.27
N SER A 156 10.40 22.85 -11.69
CA SER A 156 9.18 23.58 -12.08
C SER A 156 9.21 24.17 -13.51
N ALA A 157 10.36 24.09 -14.20
CA ALA A 157 10.50 24.55 -15.57
C ALA A 157 10.69 23.38 -16.55
N SER A 158 9.73 23.20 -17.45
CA SER A 158 9.81 22.42 -18.72
C SER A 158 11.03 22.69 -19.61
N SER A 159 11.99 23.51 -19.17
CA SER A 159 13.29 23.64 -19.79
C SER A 159 14.21 22.55 -19.26
N THR A 160 14.88 21.85 -20.17
CA THR A 160 16.07 21.00 -19.94
C THR A 160 17.25 21.73 -19.26
N ASP A 161 17.04 22.94 -18.75
CA ASP A 161 17.98 23.77 -18.02
C ASP A 161 17.68 23.55 -16.53
N TYR A 162 18.16 22.41 -16.00
CA TYR A 162 18.18 22.11 -14.56
C TYR A 162 19.23 23.03 -13.94
N SER A 163 18.89 24.31 -13.77
CA SER A 163 19.68 25.21 -12.94
C SER A 163 19.43 24.78 -11.49
N PRO A 164 20.43 24.30 -10.73
CA PRO A 164 20.23 23.94 -9.33
C PRO A 164 19.60 25.12 -8.59
N ALA A 165 18.41 24.93 -8.02
CA ALA A 165 17.54 25.97 -7.47
C ALA A 165 18.27 26.86 -6.46
N ALA A 166 19.05 26.22 -5.59
CA ALA A 166 20.29 26.73 -5.09
C ALA A 166 21.07 25.52 -4.60
N THR A 167 22.35 25.47 -4.92
CA THR A 167 23.28 24.61 -4.17
C THR A 167 23.97 25.54 -3.22
N GLU A 168 23.35 25.70 -2.06
CA GLU A 168 23.98 26.47 -1.01
C GLU A 168 25.14 25.65 -0.45
N GLU A 169 26.35 26.08 -0.80
CA GLU A 169 27.58 25.55 -0.25
C GLU A 169 27.68 26.00 1.21
N TYR A 170 27.19 25.16 2.11
CA TYR A 170 27.44 25.32 3.53
C TYR A 170 28.79 24.70 3.89
N SER A 171 29.84 25.49 3.70
CA SER A 171 31.14 25.22 4.32
C SER A 171 31.09 25.60 5.79
N TYR A 172 30.52 24.72 6.61
CA TYR A 172 30.52 24.92 8.05
C TYR A 172 31.94 24.76 8.61
N ASN A 173 32.65 25.89 8.77
CA ASN A 173 34.06 25.93 9.13
C ASN A 173 34.29 26.06 10.65
N ALA A 174 33.26 25.87 11.47
CA ALA A 174 33.31 26.10 12.92
C ALA A 174 33.55 24.82 13.75
N TRP A 175 33.52 23.63 13.14
CA TRP A 175 33.83 22.37 13.84
C TRP A 175 35.29 21.94 13.67
N ALA A 176 35.70 21.03 14.56
CA ALA A 176 37.10 20.68 14.76
C ALA A 176 37.78 20.19 13.47
N THR A 177 38.99 20.67 13.20
CA THR A 177 39.83 20.10 12.15
C THR A 177 40.24 18.67 12.49
N GLY A 178 40.41 17.82 11.49
CA GLY A 178 40.86 16.44 11.66
C GLY A 178 39.72 15.42 11.60
N VAL A 179 38.58 15.79 11.03
CA VAL A 179 37.52 14.86 10.65
C VAL A 179 38.08 13.91 9.59
N ILE A 180 37.86 12.61 9.79
CA ILE A 180 38.35 11.55 8.92
C ILE A 180 37.21 10.76 8.25
N ALA A 181 36.01 10.75 8.84
CA ALA A 181 34.78 10.32 8.17
C ALA A 181 33.57 11.08 8.70
N VAL A 182 32.49 11.01 7.91
CA VAL A 182 31.17 11.55 8.22
C VAL A 182 30.13 10.49 7.84
N HIS A 183 29.07 10.38 8.63
CA HIS A 183 27.83 9.70 8.29
C HIS A 183 26.66 10.62 8.58
N CYS A 184 25.57 10.51 7.83
CA CYS A 184 24.37 11.31 8.02
C CYS A 184 23.08 10.49 7.94
N ALA A 185 22.07 10.94 8.66
CA ALA A 185 20.68 10.51 8.56
C ALA A 185 19.78 11.76 8.70
N ALA A 186 18.55 11.69 8.23
CA ALA A 186 17.54 12.71 8.49
C ALA A 186 16.22 12.05 8.87
N GLY A 187 15.45 12.72 9.73
CA GLY A 187 14.12 12.28 10.16
C GLY A 187 13.53 13.20 11.22
N ASP A 188 12.19 13.21 11.32
CA ASP A 188 11.39 14.00 12.26
C ASP A 188 11.53 13.45 13.70
N LEU A 189 12.51 13.97 14.46
CA LEU A 189 12.81 13.53 15.82
C LEU A 189 11.90 14.22 16.86
N ASP A 190 11.04 15.17 16.48
CA ASP A 190 10.14 15.83 17.44
C ASP A 190 8.67 15.87 17.05
N ALA A 191 8.31 15.17 15.97
CA ALA A 191 6.96 15.04 15.43
C ALA A 191 6.35 16.38 14.99
N ASP A 192 7.18 17.33 14.56
CA ASP A 192 6.71 18.63 14.05
C ASP A 192 6.43 18.64 12.54
N GLY A 193 6.79 17.57 11.85
CA GLY A 193 6.66 17.39 10.41
C GLY A 193 7.86 17.88 9.59
N THR A 194 8.91 18.38 10.25
CA THR A 194 10.18 18.78 9.64
C THR A 194 11.26 17.78 10.06
N ASP A 195 12.09 17.33 9.13
CA ASP A 195 13.17 16.42 9.45
C ASP A 195 14.36 17.16 10.09
N GLU A 196 14.89 16.60 11.17
CA GLU A 196 16.20 16.99 11.69
C GLU A 196 17.33 16.35 10.89
N LEU A 197 18.44 17.07 10.70
CA LEU A 197 19.67 16.50 10.13
C LEU A 197 20.58 15.97 11.26
N ILE A 198 20.87 14.68 11.22
CA ILE A 198 21.76 14.02 12.17
C ILE A 198 23.11 13.74 11.51
N LEU A 199 24.19 14.21 12.14
CA LEU A 199 25.55 14.10 11.63
C LEU A 199 26.46 13.39 12.62
N MET A 200 27.23 12.42 12.12
CA MET A 200 28.23 11.72 12.91
C MET A 200 29.64 12.00 12.37
N GLU A 201 30.40 12.81 13.10
CA GLU A 201 31.78 13.18 12.77
C GLU A 201 32.77 12.23 13.43
N SER A 202 33.53 11.49 12.63
CA SER A 202 34.59 10.63 13.13
C SER A 202 35.95 11.32 13.06
N PHE A 203 36.68 11.30 14.18
CA PHE A 203 38.04 11.78 14.37
C PHE A 203 38.94 10.61 14.74
N ALA A 204 40.26 10.75 14.58
CA ALA A 204 41.21 9.66 14.87
C ALA A 204 41.10 9.03 16.28
N ASP A 205 40.59 9.76 17.27
CA ASP A 205 40.48 9.33 18.67
C ASP A 205 39.04 9.30 19.22
N ARG A 206 38.06 9.87 18.53
CA ARG A 206 36.68 10.03 19.01
C ARG A 206 35.68 10.12 17.86
N THR A 207 34.41 10.01 18.17
CA THR A 207 33.32 10.34 17.26
C THR A 207 32.35 11.28 17.96
N THR A 208 31.77 12.23 17.23
CA THR A 208 30.81 13.20 17.76
C THR A 208 29.53 13.14 16.95
N LEU A 209 28.41 12.94 17.63
CA LEU A 209 27.07 13.04 17.07
C LEU A 209 26.56 14.48 17.24
N HIS A 210 25.95 15.02 16.20
CA HIS A 210 25.26 16.32 16.20
C HIS A 210 23.84 16.11 15.68
N VAL A 211 22.85 16.65 16.39
CA VAL A 211 21.46 16.77 15.91
C VAL A 211 21.22 18.24 15.59
N ILE A 212 20.88 18.51 14.33
CA ILE A 212 20.67 19.87 13.81
C ILE A 212 19.19 19.98 13.46
N LYS A 213 18.47 20.74 14.27
CA LYS A 213 17.12 21.17 13.96
C LYS A 213 17.17 22.50 13.24
N GLN A 214 16.50 22.55 12.11
CA GLN A 214 16.38 23.77 11.35
C GLN A 214 15.24 24.63 11.91
N PHE A 215 15.48 25.93 11.96
CA PHE A 215 14.45 26.93 12.05
C PHE A 215 14.65 27.85 10.86
N ASP A 216 13.75 27.88 9.86
CA ASP A 216 13.15 29.15 9.45
C ASP A 216 12.07 29.09 8.36
N ASP A 217 11.26 30.15 8.41
CA ASP A 217 10.17 30.73 7.60
C ASP A 217 10.00 30.45 6.07
N GLY A 218 10.20 29.21 5.60
CA GLY A 218 9.72 28.74 4.30
C GLY A 218 10.66 29.03 3.11
N GLY A 219 11.97 28.95 3.36
CA GLY A 219 13.01 28.95 2.33
C GLY A 219 14.06 27.89 2.62
N LEU A 220 15.00 27.70 1.68
CA LEU A 220 16.08 26.73 1.83
C LEU A 220 16.80 26.86 3.18
N PRO A 221 17.26 25.74 3.76
CA PRO A 221 18.01 25.70 5.00
C PRO A 221 19.10 26.76 5.10
N VAL A 222 18.85 27.83 5.88
CA VAL A 222 19.93 28.76 6.24
C VAL A 222 20.67 28.18 7.43
N PHE A 223 21.69 27.35 7.18
CA PHE A 223 22.68 26.99 8.21
C PHE A 223 23.59 28.22 8.50
N GLY A 224 23.00 29.30 9.02
CA GLY A 224 23.76 30.42 9.57
C GLY A 224 24.64 29.93 10.72
N ASP A 225 25.70 30.67 11.08
CA ASP A 225 26.66 30.32 12.15
C ASP A 225 25.99 29.53 13.30
N VAL A 226 26.02 28.18 13.22
CA VAL A 226 25.45 27.17 14.15
C VAL A 226 26.21 27.16 15.49
N SER A 227 26.64 28.35 15.92
CA SER A 227 26.91 28.67 17.30
C SER A 227 25.63 28.81 18.13
N GLY A 228 24.45 28.73 17.50
CA GLY A 228 23.12 28.77 18.13
C GLY A 228 22.54 27.41 18.53
N ASP A 229 22.43 26.44 17.61
CA ASP A 229 21.37 25.42 17.74
C ASP A 229 21.84 23.97 17.46
N VAL A 230 23.02 23.58 17.96
CA VAL A 230 23.28 22.14 18.22
C VAL A 230 22.46 21.78 19.47
N PHE A 231 21.32 21.13 19.28
CA PHE A 231 20.41 20.75 20.37
C PHE A 231 21.09 19.80 21.36
N SER A 232 21.82 18.85 20.82
CA SER A 232 22.61 17.89 21.59
C SER A 232 23.88 17.51 20.84
N SER A 233 24.96 17.31 21.59
CA SER A 233 26.18 16.69 21.06
C SER A 233 26.61 15.58 21.99
N ILE A 234 26.77 14.37 21.46
CA ILE A 234 27.23 13.21 22.22
C ILE A 234 28.61 12.81 21.69
N THR A 235 29.60 12.69 22.57
CA THR A 235 30.96 12.28 22.18
C THR A 235 31.25 10.86 22.63
N PHE A 236 31.67 10.04 21.68
CA PHE A 236 32.00 8.64 21.83
C PHE A 236 33.50 8.39 21.69
N ILE A 237 33.98 7.27 22.21
CA ILE A 237 35.40 6.89 22.12
C ILE A 237 35.63 6.08 20.85
N GLY A 238 36.56 6.54 20.02
CA GLY A 238 37.00 5.87 18.79
C GLY A 238 36.41 6.46 17.48
N PRO A 239 37.08 6.23 16.34
CA PRO A 239 36.81 6.86 15.04
C PRO A 239 35.71 6.17 14.20
N ILE A 240 34.92 5.23 14.72
CA ILE A 240 33.78 4.67 13.98
C ILE A 240 32.50 5.32 14.46
N GLY A 241 31.71 5.83 13.51
CA GLY A 241 30.36 6.29 13.73
C GLY A 241 29.42 5.91 12.58
N ARG A 242 28.25 5.36 12.93
CA ARG A 242 27.08 5.23 12.06
C ARG A 242 25.84 5.63 12.83
N VAL A 243 24.87 6.17 12.10
CA VAL A 243 23.62 6.63 12.66
C VAL A 243 22.47 6.31 11.72
N ALA A 244 21.33 5.91 12.28
CA ALA A 244 20.07 5.71 11.57
C ALA A 244 18.92 6.18 12.47
N VAL A 245 17.78 6.48 11.87
CA VAL A 245 16.54 6.85 12.55
C VAL A 245 15.44 5.84 12.20
N GLY A 246 14.45 5.70 13.08
CA GLY A 246 13.27 4.87 12.87
C GLY A 246 12.29 5.01 14.03
N GLN A 247 11.14 4.38 13.93
CA GLN A 247 10.07 4.39 14.92
C GLN A 247 10.15 3.13 15.79
N PHE A 248 10.57 3.25 17.04
CA PHE A 248 10.76 2.12 17.94
C PHE A 248 9.69 2.04 19.03
N ASP A 249 9.15 3.15 19.54
CA ASP A 249 8.24 3.15 20.69
C ASP A 249 6.73 3.37 20.44
N GLY A 250 6.41 3.65 19.19
CA GLY A 250 5.06 3.79 18.67
C GLY A 250 4.43 5.16 18.90
N ASP A 251 5.23 6.18 19.25
CA ASP A 251 4.78 7.56 19.17
C ASP A 251 4.93 8.16 17.75
N ASP A 252 4.79 9.48 17.59
CA ASP A 252 4.88 10.11 16.26
C ASP A 252 6.31 10.53 15.91
N ALA A 253 7.22 10.62 16.90
CA ALA A 253 8.58 11.10 16.73
C ALA A 253 9.54 9.93 16.51
N LEU A 254 10.55 10.11 15.67
CA LEU A 254 11.54 9.08 15.40
C LEU A 254 12.62 9.06 16.48
N GLU A 255 13.11 7.86 16.79
CA GLU A 255 14.24 7.66 17.68
C GLU A 255 15.53 7.34 16.90
N LEU A 256 16.64 7.30 17.63
CA LEU A 256 17.98 7.30 17.04
C LEU A 256 18.80 6.08 17.42
N VAL A 257 19.30 5.37 16.41
CA VAL A 257 20.25 4.27 16.56
C VAL A 257 21.66 4.77 16.25
N VAL A 258 22.58 4.62 17.19
CA VAL A 258 23.95 5.12 17.06
C VAL A 258 24.94 3.98 17.30
N SER A 259 25.71 3.64 16.27
CA SER A 259 26.84 2.72 16.42
C SER A 259 28.16 3.48 16.48
N HIS A 260 28.94 3.23 17.52
CA HIS A 260 30.23 3.89 17.75
C HIS A 260 31.29 2.95 18.29
N GLY A 261 32.56 3.30 18.09
CA GLY A 261 33.65 2.57 18.71
C GLY A 261 35.03 2.74 18.10
N THR A 262 35.96 1.87 18.50
CA THR A 262 37.34 1.85 18.02
C THR A 262 37.52 0.79 16.93
N PRO A 263 38.00 1.14 15.73
CA PRO A 263 38.29 0.20 14.68
C PRO A 263 39.44 -0.68 15.13
N GLY A 264 39.28 -1.96 14.90
CA GLY A 264 40.42 -2.86 14.82
C GLY A 264 41.12 -2.59 13.49
N GLY A 265 42.41 -2.32 13.51
CA GLY A 265 43.23 -2.59 12.33
C GLY A 265 43.49 -4.08 12.19
N LYS A 266 44.22 -4.48 11.14
CA LYS A 266 44.48 -5.89 10.82
C LYS A 266 44.98 -6.70 12.01
N GLY A 267 44.13 -7.56 12.56
CA GLY A 267 44.44 -8.39 13.74
C GLY A 267 44.57 -7.60 15.06
N VAL A 268 44.04 -6.38 15.12
CA VAL A 268 43.89 -5.54 16.31
C VAL A 268 42.45 -5.63 16.79
N PRO A 269 42.21 -5.83 18.09
CA PRO A 269 40.85 -5.83 18.63
C PRO A 269 40.11 -4.52 18.33
N ALA A 270 38.89 -4.65 17.81
CA ALA A 270 37.90 -3.61 17.68
C ALA A 270 36.90 -3.71 18.84
N SER A 271 36.31 -2.58 19.22
CA SER A 271 35.17 -2.51 20.13
C SER A 271 34.13 -1.64 19.46
N LEU A 272 32.92 -2.16 19.36
CA LEU A 272 31.81 -1.49 18.69
C LEU A 272 30.57 -1.64 19.55
N ILE A 273 29.92 -0.53 19.84
CA ILE A 273 28.72 -0.44 20.66
C ILE A 273 27.63 0.15 19.77
N THR A 274 26.42 -0.39 19.88
CA THR A 274 25.22 0.19 19.26
C THR A 274 24.24 0.52 20.37
N ASP A 275 23.93 1.80 20.48
CA ASP A 275 23.05 2.37 21.49
C ASP A 275 21.80 2.95 20.80
N LEU A 276 20.65 2.80 21.45
CA LEU A 276 19.37 3.37 21.06
C LEU A 276 19.05 4.54 22.00
N TYR A 277 18.69 5.68 21.40
CA TYR A 277 18.30 6.90 22.08
C TYR A 277 16.91 7.28 21.64
N ASP A 278 16.10 7.69 22.60
CA ASP A 278 14.75 8.25 22.45
C ASP A 278 14.75 9.55 21.62
N ASP A 279 13.58 10.07 21.33
CA ASP A 279 13.33 11.23 20.46
C ASP A 279 13.86 12.57 21.03
N LEU A 280 13.67 13.67 20.31
CA LEU A 280 14.08 15.00 20.76
C LEU A 280 13.19 15.54 21.89
N ASN A 281 11.91 15.14 21.98
CA ASN A 281 10.98 15.57 23.03
C ASN A 281 11.39 15.03 24.42
N SER A 282 12.02 13.86 24.45
CA SER A 282 12.63 13.24 25.62
C SER A 282 13.99 13.86 25.99
N GLY A 283 14.55 14.70 25.10
CA GLY A 283 15.90 15.22 25.18
C GLY A 283 16.97 14.19 24.78
N MET A 284 16.65 13.30 23.84
CA MET A 284 17.49 12.19 23.37
C MET A 284 17.89 11.26 24.51
N ALA A 285 16.92 10.82 25.32
CA ALA A 285 17.19 9.95 26.47
C ALA A 285 17.78 8.61 26.01
N PHE A 286 18.85 8.12 26.65
CA PHE A 286 19.36 6.78 26.36
C PHE A 286 18.33 5.71 26.76
N LEU A 287 17.91 4.88 25.80
CA LEU A 287 16.96 3.79 26.02
C LEU A 287 17.69 2.50 26.35
N GLU A 288 18.56 2.04 25.44
CA GLU A 288 19.18 0.72 25.53
C GLU A 288 20.51 0.62 24.77
N GLN A 289 21.37 -0.31 25.20
CA GLN A 289 22.50 -0.79 24.40
C GLN A 289 22.08 -2.06 23.66
N ILE A 290 21.77 -1.92 22.36
CA ILE A 290 21.31 -3.00 21.48
C ILE A 290 22.39 -4.08 21.31
N ALA A 291 23.64 -3.64 21.10
CA ALA A 291 24.72 -4.56 20.83
C ALA A 291 26.09 -4.06 21.31
N ASN A 292 26.95 -5.01 21.66
CA ASN A 292 28.33 -4.76 22.05
C ASN A 292 29.23 -5.85 21.47
N TYR A 293 29.96 -5.49 20.42
CA TYR A 293 30.86 -6.38 19.70
C TYR A 293 32.30 -6.09 20.05
N THR A 294 33.00 -7.13 20.50
CA THR A 294 34.47 -7.13 20.60
C THR A 294 35.01 -8.12 19.58
N GLY A 295 35.74 -7.63 18.57
CA GLY A 295 36.17 -8.43 17.42
C GLY A 295 37.51 -8.01 16.86
N PHE A 296 37.87 -8.45 15.66
CA PHE A 296 39.01 -7.92 14.90
C PHE A 296 38.46 -7.29 13.62
N ASP A 297 39.02 -6.14 13.21
CA ASP A 297 38.69 -5.45 11.96
C ASP A 297 37.18 -5.32 11.71
N THR A 298 36.49 -4.44 12.44
CA THR A 298 35.04 -4.22 12.26
C THR A 298 34.76 -2.95 11.47
N ALA A 299 34.05 -3.10 10.36
CA ALA A 299 33.21 -2.03 9.80
C ALA A 299 31.76 -2.33 10.20
N ILE A 300 30.98 -1.28 10.43
CA ILE A 300 29.55 -1.39 10.70
C ILE A 300 28.77 -0.58 9.67
N GLU A 301 27.66 -1.14 9.22
CA GLU A 301 26.54 -0.40 8.64
C GLU A 301 25.27 -0.71 9.43
N ILE A 302 24.33 0.24 9.42
CA ILE A 302 23.03 0.14 10.07
C ILE A 302 21.96 0.30 9.00
N ALA A 303 20.95 -0.56 9.02
CA ALA A 303 19.69 -0.35 8.33
C ALA A 303 18.56 -0.47 9.35
N VAL A 304 17.56 0.37 9.23
CA VAL A 304 16.35 0.39 10.05
C VAL A 304 15.16 0.26 9.11
N GLY A 305 14.19 -0.57 9.47
CA GLY A 305 12.99 -0.82 8.67
C GLY A 305 12.09 -1.89 9.30
N GLU A 306 10.93 -2.11 8.71
CA GLU A 306 9.86 -2.99 9.19
C GLU A 306 10.10 -4.44 8.74
N PHE A 307 10.60 -5.31 9.60
CA PHE A 307 11.02 -6.67 9.26
C PHE A 307 10.07 -7.78 9.71
N ASP A 308 9.09 -7.51 10.56
CA ASP A 308 8.19 -8.54 11.10
C ASP A 308 6.67 -8.33 10.91
N GLY A 309 6.28 -7.17 10.38
CA GLY A 309 4.93 -6.81 9.99
C GLY A 309 4.12 -6.14 11.09
N ASP A 310 4.76 -5.70 12.17
CA ASP A 310 4.13 -4.85 13.18
C ASP A 310 4.19 -3.35 12.74
N PRO A 311 4.00 -2.35 13.61
CA PRO A 311 4.16 -0.95 13.23
C PRO A 311 5.48 -0.29 13.71
N LEU A 312 6.38 -1.06 14.33
CA LEU A 312 7.64 -0.60 14.89
C LEU A 312 8.80 -1.10 14.02
N ASP A 313 9.78 -0.23 13.79
CA ASP A 313 10.96 -0.56 13.01
C ASP A 313 11.94 -1.43 13.81
N GLU A 314 12.68 -2.27 13.10
CA GLU A 314 13.75 -3.09 13.65
C GLU A 314 15.13 -2.66 13.16
N ILE A 315 16.15 -3.09 13.89
CA ILE A 315 17.53 -2.66 13.67
C ILE A 315 18.33 -3.78 13.06
N THR A 316 18.89 -3.58 11.88
CA THR A 316 19.88 -4.48 11.29
C THR A 316 21.29 -3.90 11.33
N LEU A 317 22.24 -4.71 11.80
CA LEU A 317 23.66 -4.37 11.87
C LEU A 317 24.47 -5.26 10.91
N GLY A 318 25.18 -4.64 9.98
CA GLY A 318 26.14 -5.29 9.08
C GLY A 318 27.56 -5.18 9.62
N LEU A 319 28.15 -6.28 10.08
CA LEU A 319 29.46 -6.33 10.74
C LEU A 319 30.48 -7.05 9.88
N GLN A 320 31.33 -6.30 9.21
CA GLN A 320 32.41 -6.90 8.43
C GLN A 320 33.57 -7.29 9.34
N THR A 321 34.06 -8.53 9.28
CA THR A 321 35.19 -9.03 10.09
C THR A 321 36.27 -9.63 9.22
N TRP A 322 37.55 -9.30 9.49
CA TRP A 322 38.65 -9.92 8.75
C TRP A 322 38.83 -11.38 9.16
N LEU A 323 38.87 -12.28 8.18
CA LEU A 323 39.11 -13.71 8.42
C LEU A 323 40.56 -14.10 8.14
N SER A 324 41.04 -13.82 6.93
CA SER A 324 42.35 -14.29 6.49
C SER A 324 42.91 -13.50 5.31
N THR A 325 44.19 -13.73 5.00
CA THR A 325 44.77 -13.34 3.72
C THR A 325 44.96 -14.60 2.88
N GLU A 326 44.24 -14.68 1.77
CA GLU A 326 44.30 -15.78 0.83
C GLU A 326 45.20 -15.44 -0.34
N PHE A 327 46.09 -16.36 -0.72
CA PHE A 327 46.96 -16.19 -1.87
C PHE A 327 46.36 -16.91 -3.07
N ILE A 328 45.69 -16.17 -3.96
CA ILE A 328 45.06 -16.70 -5.16
C ILE A 328 45.93 -16.30 -6.35
N PHE A 329 46.57 -17.29 -6.98
CA PHE A 329 47.41 -17.15 -8.19
C PHE A 329 48.41 -15.97 -8.18
N ASN A 330 49.18 -15.82 -7.09
CA ASN A 330 50.20 -14.78 -6.83
C ASN A 330 49.68 -13.40 -6.41
N GLY A 331 48.37 -13.19 -6.23
CA GLY A 331 47.81 -12.02 -5.54
C GLY A 331 47.49 -12.34 -4.09
N ALA A 332 47.74 -11.41 -3.17
CA ALA A 332 47.25 -11.49 -1.79
C ALA A 332 45.86 -10.84 -1.75
N TYR A 333 44.84 -11.64 -1.44
CA TYR A 333 43.47 -11.19 -1.27
C TYR A 333 43.13 -11.24 0.21
N GLU A 334 42.31 -10.30 0.65
CA GLU A 334 41.84 -10.31 2.02
C GLU A 334 40.41 -10.81 2.02
N ASN A 335 40.17 -11.88 2.78
CA ASN A 335 38.88 -12.51 2.93
C ASN A 335 38.23 -11.92 4.19
N TYR A 336 37.06 -11.35 4.00
CA TYR A 336 36.21 -10.81 5.05
C TYR A 336 34.94 -11.63 5.15
N ARG A 337 34.37 -11.67 6.35
CA ARG A 337 33.02 -12.15 6.56
C ARG A 337 32.18 -11.03 7.12
N THR A 338 31.12 -10.69 6.41
CA THR A 338 30.09 -9.80 6.92
C THR A 338 29.05 -10.63 7.66
N TRP A 339 28.81 -10.29 8.92
CA TRP A 339 27.74 -10.84 9.74
C TRP A 339 26.61 -9.83 9.78
N THR A 340 25.42 -10.23 9.39
CA THR A 340 24.23 -9.38 9.43
C THR A 340 23.33 -9.87 10.57
N ASN A 341 23.04 -9.00 11.53
CA ASN A 341 22.23 -9.32 12.70
C ASN A 341 21.03 -8.37 12.77
N ALA A 342 19.81 -8.90 12.89
CA ALA A 342 18.59 -8.10 13.05
C ALA A 342 18.04 -8.20 14.47
N TYR A 343 17.57 -7.07 14.99
CA TYR A 343 17.07 -6.90 16.35
C TYR A 343 15.69 -6.28 16.33
N ASP A 344 14.76 -6.93 17.00
CA ASP A 344 13.41 -6.44 17.27
C ASP A 344 13.42 -5.73 18.62
N TRP A 345 12.87 -4.52 18.69
CA TRP A 345 12.75 -3.76 19.91
C TRP A 345 11.28 -3.63 20.31
N GLU A 346 10.92 -4.24 21.44
CA GLU A 346 9.58 -4.10 21.99
C GLU A 346 9.62 -3.20 23.25
N PRO A 347 8.79 -2.14 23.32
CA PRO A 347 8.72 -1.24 24.47
C PRO A 347 8.61 -1.99 25.80
N GLY A 348 9.63 -1.83 26.65
CA GLY A 348 9.68 -2.43 27.99
C GLY A 348 10.12 -3.90 28.06
N GLN A 349 10.29 -4.59 26.92
CA GLN A 349 10.98 -5.88 26.85
C GLN A 349 12.45 -5.73 26.45
N GLY A 350 12.77 -4.64 25.72
CA GLY A 350 14.09 -4.35 25.19
C GLY A 350 14.40 -5.12 23.92
N SER A 351 15.60 -4.93 23.38
CA SER A 351 16.01 -5.51 22.11
C SER A 351 16.22 -7.02 22.17
N SER A 352 15.72 -7.73 21.16
CA SER A 352 15.84 -9.18 21.01
C SER A 352 16.39 -9.53 19.63
N LEU A 353 17.38 -10.43 19.58
CA LEU A 353 17.96 -10.85 18.30
C LEU A 353 16.95 -11.74 17.56
N ILE A 354 16.43 -11.25 16.42
CA ILE A 354 15.55 -12.00 15.52
C ILE A 354 16.34 -13.13 14.86
N ARG A 355 17.39 -12.76 14.13
CA ARG A 355 18.20 -13.68 13.33
C ARG A 355 19.56 -13.08 12.95
N ALA A 356 20.49 -13.97 12.62
CA ALA A 356 21.78 -13.64 12.05
C ALA A 356 22.03 -14.39 10.73
N THR A 357 22.69 -13.74 9.77
CA THR A 357 23.23 -14.37 8.56
C THR A 357 24.68 -13.92 8.33
N ALA A 358 25.39 -14.58 7.41
CA ALA A 358 26.74 -14.16 7.06
C ALA A 358 27.09 -14.52 5.61
N HIS A 359 27.90 -13.68 4.99
CA HIS A 359 28.52 -13.94 3.69
C HIS A 359 30.00 -13.59 3.70
N ASP A 360 30.76 -14.26 2.82
CA ASP A 360 32.18 -14.00 2.64
C ASP A 360 32.37 -13.02 1.47
N THR A 361 33.18 -11.99 1.69
CA THR A 361 33.53 -10.95 0.70
C THR A 361 35.03 -10.97 0.45
N TYR A 362 35.41 -10.93 -0.83
CA TYR A 362 36.82 -10.98 -1.24
C TYR A 362 37.27 -9.63 -1.74
N ASN A 363 38.40 -9.17 -1.22
CA ASN A 363 38.88 -7.83 -1.51
C ASN A 363 40.21 -7.88 -2.27
N PRO A 364 40.35 -7.20 -3.42
CA PRO A 364 41.62 -7.13 -4.10
C PRO A 364 42.63 -6.29 -3.30
N PRO A 365 43.93 -6.52 -3.46
CA PRO A 365 45.01 -5.83 -2.73
C PRO A 365 45.07 -4.31 -2.97
N ASN A 366 44.32 -3.81 -3.96
CA ASN A 366 44.31 -2.41 -4.38
C ASN A 366 43.03 -1.70 -3.93
N TRP A 367 42.17 -2.36 -3.16
CA TRP A 367 40.97 -1.73 -2.63
C TRP A 367 41.41 -0.68 -1.62
N GLU A 368 41.38 0.58 -2.03
CA GLU A 368 41.79 1.69 -1.18
C GLU A 368 40.86 1.78 0.02
N TRP A 369 41.47 1.82 1.19
CA TRP A 369 40.80 2.22 2.41
C TRP A 369 40.32 3.67 2.26
N ASP A 370 39.15 4.00 2.78
CA ASP A 370 38.74 5.38 2.98
C ASP A 370 39.68 6.07 4.00
N ALA A 371 39.46 7.36 4.25
CA ALA A 371 40.31 8.15 5.15
C ALA A 371 40.34 7.67 6.61
N ILE A 372 39.39 6.81 7.04
CA ILE A 372 39.38 6.20 8.37
C ILE A 372 40.06 4.84 8.44
N GLY A 373 40.57 4.31 7.32
CA GLY A 373 41.02 2.94 7.32
C GLY A 373 39.85 1.98 7.40
N GLN A 374 38.70 2.28 6.78
CA GLN A 374 37.63 1.32 6.47
C GLN A 374 37.59 1.06 4.95
N ARG A 375 37.23 -0.16 4.55
CA ARG A 375 37.15 -0.50 3.12
C ARG A 375 35.87 0.08 2.56
N ARG A 376 35.89 0.54 1.30
CA ARG A 376 34.74 1.21 0.65
C ARG A 376 33.52 0.26 0.57
N ARG A 377 32.74 0.36 1.66
CA ARG A 377 31.35 0.03 2.02
C ARG A 377 30.60 -1.01 1.19
N GLU A 378 30.12 -2.05 1.89
CA GLU A 378 28.84 -2.69 1.55
C GLU A 378 27.79 -1.79 2.22
N ARG A 379 27.07 -0.91 1.51
CA ARG A 379 25.99 -0.13 2.12
C ARG A 379 24.79 -1.04 2.37
N PHE A 380 24.15 -0.84 3.52
CA PHE A 380 22.93 -1.54 3.91
C PHE A 380 21.78 -0.55 3.76
N VAL A 381 20.68 -1.02 3.19
CA VAL A 381 19.39 -0.31 3.16
C VAL A 381 18.30 -1.31 3.53
N ALA A 382 17.20 -0.83 4.10
CA ALA A 382 15.95 -1.57 4.22
C ALA A 382 15.05 -1.15 3.05
N ALA A 383 14.36 -2.10 2.43
CA ALA A 383 13.45 -1.85 1.32
C ALA A 383 12.44 -3.00 1.19
N ASP A 384 11.14 -2.72 1.03
CA ASP A 384 10.14 -3.72 0.65
C ASP A 384 10.18 -3.98 -0.86
N LEU A 385 11.02 -4.93 -1.30
CA LEU A 385 11.15 -5.25 -2.72
C LEU A 385 10.06 -6.22 -3.21
N ASN A 386 9.26 -6.80 -2.32
CA ASN A 386 8.37 -7.92 -2.66
C ASN A 386 6.87 -7.61 -2.49
N GLU A 387 6.55 -6.38 -2.07
CA GLU A 387 5.20 -5.83 -1.95
C GLU A 387 4.38 -6.54 -0.85
N ASP A 388 5.04 -7.07 0.20
CA ASP A 388 4.36 -7.73 1.31
C ASP A 388 4.22 -6.87 2.57
N GLY A 389 4.66 -5.61 2.50
CA GLY A 389 4.67 -4.65 3.59
C GLY A 389 5.74 -4.94 4.65
N ILE A 390 6.74 -5.76 4.29
CA ILE A 390 7.86 -6.16 5.14
C ILE A 390 9.16 -5.94 4.38
N ASP A 391 10.02 -5.11 4.94
CA ASP A 391 11.30 -4.75 4.37
C ASP A 391 12.27 -5.95 4.33
N GLU A 392 13.10 -5.95 3.29
CA GLU A 392 14.33 -6.72 3.25
C GLU A 392 15.56 -5.85 3.47
N VAL A 393 16.52 -6.44 4.17
CA VAL A 393 17.86 -5.87 4.26
C VAL A 393 18.58 -6.13 2.95
N CYS A 394 19.00 -5.06 2.29
CA CYS A 394 19.62 -5.11 0.98
C CYS A 394 21.04 -4.54 1.02
N TRP A 395 21.97 -5.20 0.33
CA TRP A 395 23.35 -4.74 0.22
C TRP A 395 24.04 -5.21 -1.06
N LEU A 396 25.06 -4.45 -1.48
CA LEU A 396 25.92 -4.84 -2.59
C LEU A 396 26.84 -5.99 -2.19
N HIS A 397 26.73 -7.10 -2.91
CA HIS A 397 27.53 -8.30 -2.75
C HIS A 397 28.52 -8.44 -3.90
N VAL A 398 29.82 -8.40 -3.56
CA VAL A 398 30.90 -8.49 -4.54
C VAL A 398 31.65 -9.81 -4.35
N THR A 399 31.65 -10.65 -5.37
CA THR A 399 32.35 -11.94 -5.32
C THR A 399 33.26 -12.16 -6.53
N LEU A 400 34.27 -13.00 -6.34
CA LEU A 400 35.10 -13.50 -7.43
C LEU A 400 34.40 -14.71 -8.05
N SER A 401 33.88 -14.59 -9.27
CA SER A 401 33.16 -15.69 -9.93
C SER A 401 34.12 -16.69 -10.58
N ASN A 402 35.09 -16.18 -11.35
CA ASN A 402 36.06 -16.99 -12.08
C ASN A 402 37.40 -16.26 -12.26
N ALA A 403 38.48 -17.04 -12.21
CA ALA A 403 39.80 -16.61 -12.68
C ALA A 403 40.10 -17.37 -13.98
N TYR A 404 40.32 -16.65 -15.08
CA TYR A 404 40.72 -17.26 -16.34
C TYR A 404 41.92 -16.57 -16.96
N VAL A 405 42.66 -17.31 -17.78
CA VAL A 405 43.73 -16.78 -18.62
C VAL A 405 43.20 -16.76 -20.05
N PRO A 406 42.91 -15.60 -20.65
CA PRO A 406 42.49 -15.54 -22.03
C PRO A 406 43.47 -16.30 -22.93
N PHE A 407 42.98 -17.07 -23.91
CA PHE A 407 43.84 -17.62 -24.96
C PHE A 407 44.58 -16.43 -25.60
N ASN A 408 45.90 -16.37 -25.44
CA ASN A 408 46.83 -15.31 -25.89
C ASN A 408 47.13 -14.17 -24.89
N SER A 409 46.65 -14.22 -23.65
CA SER A 409 47.06 -13.31 -22.58
C SER A 409 48.01 -14.02 -21.62
N SER A 410 49.11 -13.37 -21.22
CA SER A 410 49.89 -13.78 -20.04
C SER A 410 49.32 -13.21 -18.73
N THR A 411 48.32 -12.35 -18.83
CA THR A 411 47.63 -11.70 -17.72
C THR A 411 46.38 -12.51 -17.37
N LEU A 412 46.31 -12.98 -16.12
CA LEU A 412 45.09 -13.49 -15.51
C LEU A 412 44.04 -12.36 -15.52
N GLN A 413 42.84 -12.69 -15.96
CA GLN A 413 41.67 -11.83 -15.81
C GLN A 413 40.79 -12.44 -14.72
N PHE A 414 40.32 -11.58 -13.83
CA PHE A 414 39.32 -11.92 -12.83
C PHE A 414 37.98 -11.39 -13.31
N GLU A 415 36.99 -12.26 -13.32
CA GLU A 415 35.61 -11.87 -13.48
C GLU A 415 35.05 -11.63 -12.09
N TRP A 416 34.77 -10.36 -11.79
CA TRP A 416 34.05 -9.97 -10.60
C TRP A 416 32.57 -10.10 -10.90
N TYR A 417 31.84 -10.65 -9.93
CA TYR A 417 30.40 -10.75 -9.95
C TYR A 417 29.85 -9.75 -8.94
N PHE A 418 28.93 -8.91 -9.42
CA PHE A 418 28.22 -7.93 -8.63
C PHE A 418 26.79 -8.40 -8.53
N GLY A 419 26.32 -8.62 -7.31
CA GLY A 419 24.92 -8.89 -7.05
C GLY A 419 24.38 -7.96 -5.99
N LEU A 420 23.07 -7.73 -6.01
CA LEU A 420 22.35 -7.23 -4.86
C LEU A 420 21.94 -8.45 -4.04
N ARG A 421 22.33 -8.51 -2.77
CA ARG A 421 21.83 -9.52 -1.85
C ARG A 421 20.69 -8.92 -1.05
N THR A 422 19.59 -9.64 -0.98
CA THR A 422 18.43 -9.31 -0.15
C THR A 422 18.28 -10.37 0.94
N TRP A 423 17.85 -9.96 2.12
CA TRP A 423 17.64 -10.86 3.26
C TRP A 423 16.42 -10.40 4.06
N GLN A 424 15.44 -11.29 4.18
CA GLN A 424 14.26 -11.06 5.00
C GLN A 424 14.54 -11.64 6.41
N PRO A 425 14.66 -10.81 7.47
CA PRO A 425 15.18 -11.24 8.77
C PRO A 425 14.37 -12.33 9.49
N VAL A 426 13.05 -12.28 9.40
CA VAL A 426 12.14 -13.18 10.13
C VAL A 426 12.16 -14.60 9.55
N SER A 427 11.87 -14.72 8.25
CA SER A 427 11.92 -15.96 7.47
C SER A 427 13.35 -16.48 7.32
N GLY A 428 14.33 -15.58 7.27
CA GLY A 428 15.72 -15.86 6.92
C GLY A 428 15.94 -16.18 5.44
N SER A 429 14.98 -15.86 4.58
CA SER A 429 15.12 -16.00 3.14
C SER A 429 16.24 -15.07 2.63
N THR A 430 17.05 -15.54 1.70
CA THR A 430 18.06 -14.70 1.03
C THR A 430 17.98 -14.88 -0.47
N THR A 431 17.99 -13.76 -1.19
CA THR A 431 18.08 -13.76 -2.66
C THR A 431 19.37 -13.06 -3.08
N LEU A 432 19.94 -13.48 -4.21
CA LEU A 432 21.08 -12.82 -4.84
C LEU A 432 20.68 -12.48 -6.28
N THR A 433 20.47 -11.20 -6.53
CA THR A 433 20.14 -10.64 -7.84
C THR A 433 21.42 -10.33 -8.60
N ASP A 434 21.60 -10.89 -9.78
CA ASP A 434 22.78 -10.62 -10.62
C ASP A 434 22.68 -9.24 -11.29
N LEU A 435 23.60 -8.33 -10.99
CA LEU A 435 23.66 -7.00 -11.62
C LEU A 435 24.37 -7.03 -12.98
N SER A 436 24.75 -8.23 -13.45
CA SER A 436 25.28 -8.54 -14.78
C SER A 436 26.51 -7.73 -15.18
N ALA A 437 27.34 -7.36 -14.22
CA ALA A 437 28.52 -6.54 -14.46
C ALA A 437 29.81 -7.35 -14.27
N GLY A 438 30.75 -7.15 -15.17
CA GLY A 438 32.07 -7.81 -15.12
C GLY A 438 33.15 -6.76 -15.26
N GLY A 439 34.00 -6.62 -14.25
CA GLY A 439 35.08 -5.63 -14.28
C GLY A 439 35.67 -5.37 -12.89
N PRO A 440 36.79 -4.63 -12.81
CA PRO A 440 37.33 -4.22 -11.51
C PRO A 440 36.32 -3.35 -10.76
N TYR A 441 36.15 -3.60 -9.47
CA TYR A 441 35.29 -2.79 -8.61
C TYR A 441 36.06 -1.65 -7.96
N ASN A 442 35.55 -0.43 -8.03
CA ASN A 442 36.10 0.73 -7.30
C ASN A 442 35.26 1.12 -6.07
N GLY A 443 34.05 0.58 -5.95
CA GLY A 443 33.04 0.98 -4.98
C GLY A 443 31.68 1.17 -5.63
N GLY A 444 30.65 1.25 -4.79
CA GLY A 444 29.27 1.36 -5.20
C GLY A 444 28.43 1.80 -4.01
N ASP A 445 27.21 2.18 -4.32
CA ASP A 445 26.26 2.71 -3.36
C ASP A 445 24.85 2.22 -3.72
N LEU A 446 23.93 2.33 -2.75
CA LEU A 446 22.51 2.01 -2.88
C LEU A 446 21.67 3.22 -2.50
N ALA A 447 20.55 3.39 -3.19
CA ALA A 447 19.48 4.30 -2.84
C ALA A 447 18.16 3.53 -2.98
N VAL A 448 17.29 3.68 -1.98
CA VAL A 448 15.91 3.23 -2.02
C VAL A 448 15.11 4.32 -2.71
N VAL A 449 14.25 3.94 -3.65
CA VAL A 449 13.40 4.84 -4.44
C VAL A 449 12.10 4.10 -4.77
N ASP A 450 10.95 4.77 -4.81
CA ASP A 450 9.73 4.29 -5.48
C ASP A 450 9.66 4.87 -6.91
N ASP A 451 10.12 4.11 -7.92
CA ASP A 451 10.24 4.60 -9.30
C ASP A 451 8.91 4.78 -10.02
N ASP A 452 7.96 3.88 -9.73
CA ASP A 452 6.71 3.76 -10.49
C ASP A 452 5.48 4.20 -9.68
N GLY A 453 5.72 4.71 -8.48
CA GLY A 453 4.74 5.18 -7.54
C GLY A 453 3.88 4.10 -6.93
N SER A 454 4.24 2.83 -7.10
CA SER A 454 3.47 1.69 -6.59
C SER A 454 3.32 1.74 -5.06
N GLY A 455 4.19 2.50 -4.39
CA GLY A 455 4.38 2.48 -2.95
C GLY A 455 5.28 1.34 -2.50
N ASP A 456 5.85 0.59 -3.43
CA ASP A 456 6.82 -0.46 -3.18
C ASP A 456 8.23 0.10 -3.38
N ASP A 457 9.18 -0.38 -2.59
CA ASP A 457 10.55 0.11 -2.70
C ASP A 457 11.27 -0.56 -3.88
N ASP A 458 11.88 0.25 -4.73
CA ASP A 458 12.93 -0.16 -5.64
C ASP A 458 14.32 0.16 -5.05
N ILE A 459 15.33 -0.52 -5.59
CA ILE A 459 16.72 -0.19 -5.29
C ILE A 459 17.44 0.23 -6.56
N LEU A 460 17.94 1.47 -6.55
CA LEU A 460 18.97 1.88 -7.50
C LEU A 460 20.34 1.52 -6.95
N ALA A 461 21.02 0.61 -7.64
CA ALA A 461 22.41 0.27 -7.38
C ALA A 461 23.33 0.97 -8.39
N THR A 462 24.27 1.79 -7.91
CA THR A 462 25.30 2.37 -8.78
C THR A 462 26.68 1.91 -8.35
N PHE A 463 27.49 1.46 -9.30
CA PHE A 463 28.84 0.98 -9.01
C PHE A 463 29.84 1.44 -10.07
N SER A 464 31.03 1.79 -9.60
CA SER A 464 32.11 2.33 -10.42
C SER A 464 33.04 1.24 -10.92
N MET A 465 33.28 1.24 -12.23
CA MET A 465 34.09 0.25 -12.93
C MET A 465 35.10 0.94 -13.86
N PRO A 466 36.41 0.58 -13.78
CA PRO A 466 37.36 0.95 -14.81
C PRO A 466 37.16 0.01 -16.01
N GLU A 467 36.25 0.34 -16.92
CA GLU A 467 36.08 -0.41 -18.17
C GLU A 467 36.85 0.26 -19.32
N THR A 468 37.74 -0.50 -19.96
CA THR A 468 38.34 -0.05 -21.23
C THR A 468 37.38 -0.37 -22.36
N VAL A 469 36.37 0.48 -22.59
CA VAL A 469 35.44 0.31 -23.71
C VAL A 469 36.21 0.50 -25.03
N GLY A 470 36.48 -0.61 -25.71
CA GLY A 470 37.54 -0.77 -26.71
C GLY A 470 37.42 -0.02 -28.04
N ASN A 471 36.66 1.08 -28.16
CA ASN A 471 36.53 1.83 -29.42
C ASN A 471 36.34 3.35 -29.30
N LEU A 472 36.46 3.95 -28.11
CA LEU A 472 36.45 5.42 -28.02
C LEU A 472 37.82 6.01 -28.44
N PRO A 473 37.87 6.97 -29.39
CA PRO A 473 39.11 7.47 -29.98
C PRO A 473 40.11 8.15 -29.02
N ASP A 474 39.69 8.43 -27.79
CA ASP A 474 40.28 9.38 -26.85
C ASP A 474 40.77 8.80 -25.51
N GLY A 475 40.64 7.49 -25.29
CA GLY A 475 41.29 6.79 -24.17
C GLY A 475 40.36 6.23 -23.11
N THR A 476 40.94 5.67 -22.06
CA THR A 476 40.25 4.95 -20.98
C THR A 476 39.35 5.90 -20.16
N TYR A 477 38.04 5.74 -20.28
CA TYR A 477 37.06 6.36 -19.37
C TYR A 477 36.69 5.37 -18.28
N ALA A 478 36.46 5.85 -17.06
CA ALA A 478 35.78 5.06 -16.05
C ALA A 478 34.27 5.21 -16.28
N TYR A 479 33.48 4.21 -15.91
CA TYR A 479 32.04 4.33 -15.97
C TYR A 479 31.46 3.91 -14.65
N ALA A 480 30.44 4.62 -14.20
CA ALA A 480 29.53 4.05 -13.24
C ALA A 480 28.42 3.35 -14.00
N ARG A 481 28.12 2.12 -13.61
CA ARG A 481 26.97 1.39 -14.12
C ARG A 481 25.86 1.47 -13.08
N GLN A 482 24.65 1.68 -13.58
CA GLN A 482 23.44 1.70 -12.78
C GLN A 482 22.60 0.47 -13.09
N ALA A 483 22.01 -0.12 -12.05
CA ALA A 483 21.02 -1.16 -12.15
C ALA A 483 19.84 -0.79 -11.24
N LEU A 484 18.63 -0.87 -11.76
CA LEU A 484 17.40 -0.72 -11.01
C LEU A 484 16.89 -2.12 -10.65
N ILE A 485 16.52 -2.34 -9.41
CA ILE A 485 16.02 -3.61 -8.90
C ILE A 485 14.64 -3.36 -8.33
N SER A 486 13.62 -3.81 -9.06
CA SER A 486 12.21 -3.65 -8.67
C SER A 486 11.57 -4.90 -8.09
N SER A 487 12.36 -5.95 -7.92
CA SER A 487 11.96 -7.16 -7.20
C SER A 487 13.15 -8.10 -7.02
N PRO A 488 13.12 -9.00 -6.01
CA PRO A 488 14.18 -9.96 -5.80
C PRO A 488 14.41 -10.84 -7.04
N GLY A 489 15.64 -10.82 -7.55
CA GLY A 489 16.05 -11.59 -8.72
C GLY A 489 15.84 -10.89 -10.07
N ASN A 490 15.24 -9.68 -10.09
CA ASN A 490 15.03 -8.91 -11.31
C ASN A 490 15.84 -7.60 -11.27
N ALA A 491 16.95 -7.53 -12.01
CA ALA A 491 17.71 -6.31 -12.18
C ALA A 491 17.64 -5.84 -13.63
N THR A 492 17.23 -4.59 -13.81
CA THR A 492 17.21 -3.91 -15.10
C THR A 492 18.43 -3.01 -15.22
N PHE A 493 19.17 -3.14 -16.32
CA PHE A 493 20.28 -2.23 -16.60
C PHE A 493 19.72 -0.83 -16.86
N ALA A 494 20.16 0.12 -16.04
CA ALA A 494 19.54 1.42 -15.93
C ALA A 494 20.36 2.52 -16.64
N GLY A 495 21.64 2.28 -16.95
CA GLY A 495 22.47 3.22 -17.71
C GLY A 495 23.96 3.22 -17.35
N TYR A 496 24.73 4.02 -18.08
CA TYR A 496 26.15 4.30 -17.81
C TYR A 496 26.35 5.79 -17.52
N ILE A 497 27.10 6.09 -16.48
CA ILE A 497 27.52 7.45 -16.16
C ILE A 497 28.99 7.56 -16.53
N ALA A 498 29.29 8.41 -17.52
CA ALA A 498 30.66 8.67 -17.92
C ALA A 498 31.39 9.40 -16.78
N SER A 499 32.36 8.72 -16.17
CA SER A 499 33.28 9.31 -15.21
C SER A 499 34.70 9.25 -15.76
N ASN A 500 35.57 10.17 -15.38
CA ASN A 500 36.98 10.10 -15.77
C ASN A 500 37.87 9.73 -14.59
N SER A 501 37.28 9.22 -13.51
CA SER A 501 37.96 8.90 -12.26
C SER A 501 37.41 7.61 -11.66
N ASN A 502 38.22 6.95 -10.81
CA ASN A 502 37.80 5.85 -9.94
C ASN A 502 36.93 6.34 -8.77
N ALA A 503 36.01 7.27 -9.06
CA ALA A 503 35.06 7.82 -8.10
C ALA A 503 34.18 6.72 -7.52
N VAL A 504 33.89 6.78 -6.23
CA VAL A 504 32.78 6.03 -5.64
C VAL A 504 31.52 6.89 -5.85
N PRO A 505 30.44 6.33 -6.41
CA PRO A 505 29.14 7.02 -6.38
C PRO A 505 28.70 7.20 -4.94
N ILE A 506 28.10 8.34 -4.62
CA ILE A 506 27.35 8.56 -3.38
C ILE A 506 25.93 8.92 -3.79
N MET A 507 24.92 8.28 -3.20
CA MET A 507 23.54 8.36 -3.64
C MET A 507 22.58 8.71 -2.51
N ALA A 508 21.59 9.50 -2.89
CA ALA A 508 20.41 9.86 -2.14
C ALA A 508 19.20 9.53 -3.02
N GLY A 509 18.18 8.89 -2.45
CA GLY A 509 16.92 8.58 -3.13
C GLY A 509 15.74 9.23 -2.40
N GLY A 510 14.79 9.76 -3.16
CA GLY A 510 13.58 10.39 -2.64
C GLY A 510 12.95 11.34 -3.66
N ASP A 511 11.68 11.65 -3.45
CA ASP A 511 10.87 12.66 -4.17
C ASP A 511 11.43 14.08 -3.95
N PHE A 512 12.31 14.51 -4.85
CA PHE A 512 13.05 15.76 -4.78
C PHE A 512 12.35 16.93 -5.47
N ASP A 513 11.35 16.66 -6.29
CA ASP A 513 10.61 17.68 -7.01
C ASP A 513 9.16 17.87 -6.52
N GLY A 514 8.72 16.98 -5.63
CA GLY A 514 7.43 17.05 -4.95
C GLY A 514 6.27 16.58 -5.83
N GLU A 515 6.53 15.85 -6.91
CA GLU A 515 5.45 15.36 -7.77
C GLU A 515 4.69 14.16 -7.17
N GLY A 516 5.20 13.56 -6.09
CA GLY A 516 4.46 12.62 -5.27
C GLY A 516 3.17 13.20 -4.65
N MET A 517 2.19 12.33 -4.37
CA MET A 517 0.96 12.72 -3.69
C MET A 517 1.09 12.46 -2.18
N ARG A 518 1.14 13.51 -1.38
CA ARG A 518 1.15 13.43 0.09
C ARG A 518 -0.13 13.98 0.67
N VAL A 519 -0.61 13.36 1.75
CA VAL A 519 -1.81 13.79 2.46
C VAL A 519 -1.59 13.85 3.96
N SER A 520 -2.23 14.80 4.64
CA SER A 520 -2.17 14.95 6.09
C SER A 520 -3.55 14.80 6.72
N TYR A 521 -3.69 13.92 7.71
CA TYR A 521 -4.94 13.67 8.41
C TYR A 521 -5.38 14.91 9.19
N THR A 522 -6.59 15.37 8.91
CA THR A 522 -7.14 16.60 9.50
C THR A 522 -7.60 16.43 10.95
N GLY A 523 -7.58 15.21 11.48
CA GLY A 523 -8.22 14.86 12.76
C GLY A 523 -9.73 14.65 12.66
N VAL A 524 -10.32 14.79 11.47
CA VAL A 524 -11.76 14.65 11.25
C VAL A 524 -12.07 13.25 10.75
N LYS A 525 -12.88 12.53 11.54
CA LYS A 525 -13.57 11.32 11.09
C LYS A 525 -15.04 11.31 11.49
N TYR A 526 -15.88 10.75 10.63
CA TYR A 526 -17.30 10.56 10.91
C TYR A 526 -17.88 9.38 10.15
N GLN A 527 -18.99 8.86 10.65
CA GLN A 527 -19.73 7.82 9.97
C GLN A 527 -20.51 8.42 8.80
N TYR A 528 -20.59 7.67 7.70
CA TYR A 528 -21.37 8.01 6.52
C TYR A 528 -22.12 6.77 6.05
N LEU A 529 -23.40 6.97 5.72
CA LEU A 529 -24.23 5.93 5.15
C LEU A 529 -24.55 6.32 3.70
N PRO A 530 -23.91 5.68 2.69
CA PRO A 530 -24.22 5.89 1.29
C PRO A 530 -25.65 5.46 0.95
N ASP A 531 -26.06 5.76 -0.29
CA ASP A 531 -27.35 5.34 -0.82
C ASP A 531 -27.52 3.81 -0.71
N PRO A 532 -28.70 3.32 -0.28
CA PRO A 532 -28.97 1.89 -0.21
C PRO A 532 -28.93 1.26 -1.61
N ILE A 533 -28.43 0.04 -1.73
CA ILE A 533 -28.26 -0.68 -2.99
C ILE A 533 -29.38 -1.73 -3.14
N PRO A 534 -30.39 -1.52 -4.00
CA PRO A 534 -31.42 -2.53 -4.25
C PRO A 534 -30.82 -3.82 -4.81
N ILE A 535 -31.21 -4.96 -4.23
CA ILE A 535 -30.80 -6.29 -4.69
C ILE A 535 -31.92 -6.89 -5.51
N VAL A 536 -33.08 -7.06 -4.87
CA VAL A 536 -34.27 -7.64 -5.46
C VAL A 536 -35.52 -6.95 -4.94
N LEU A 537 -36.47 -6.72 -5.83
CA LEU A 537 -37.85 -6.42 -5.45
C LEU A 537 -38.75 -7.63 -5.66
N LEU A 538 -39.62 -7.86 -4.68
CA LEU A 538 -40.56 -8.97 -4.62
C LEU A 538 -41.98 -8.41 -4.75
N ALA A 539 -42.62 -8.65 -5.90
CA ALA A 539 -44.05 -8.37 -6.04
C ALA A 539 -44.85 -9.17 -5.01
N ALA A 540 -45.93 -8.60 -4.47
CA ALA A 540 -46.90 -9.38 -3.72
C ALA A 540 -47.52 -10.44 -4.66
N PRO A 541 -47.63 -11.71 -4.24
CA PRO A 541 -48.30 -12.76 -5.02
C PRO A 541 -49.77 -12.41 -5.26
N PRO A 542 -50.36 -12.83 -6.39
CA PRO A 542 -51.76 -12.54 -6.69
C PRO A 542 -52.66 -13.16 -5.62
N THR A 543 -53.52 -12.33 -5.05
CA THR A 543 -54.62 -12.72 -4.17
C THR A 543 -55.89 -11.99 -4.58
N LYS A 544 -57.05 -12.52 -4.20
CA LYS A 544 -58.33 -11.84 -4.37
C LYS A 544 -58.89 -11.38 -3.02
N ASP A 545 -59.07 -10.07 -2.88
CA ASP A 545 -59.68 -9.49 -1.69
C ASP A 545 -61.17 -9.78 -1.60
N GLY A 546 -61.67 -9.94 -0.38
CA GLY A 546 -63.09 -10.13 -0.10
C GLY A 546 -63.59 -11.57 -0.27
N ILE A 547 -62.72 -12.52 -0.61
CA ILE A 547 -63.05 -13.96 -0.70
C ILE A 547 -62.24 -14.79 0.30
N GLY A 548 -62.61 -16.05 0.50
CA GLY A 548 -61.85 -16.96 1.34
C GLY A 548 -60.60 -17.51 0.65
N GLN A 549 -59.54 -16.72 0.48
CA GLN A 549 -58.24 -17.23 0.00
C GLN A 549 -57.28 -17.48 1.18
N ASN A 550 -56.43 -18.51 1.10
CA ASN A 550 -55.45 -18.85 2.14
C ASN A 550 -54.24 -17.89 2.16
N THR A 551 -54.49 -16.63 2.50
CA THR A 551 -53.46 -15.58 2.55
C THR A 551 -52.32 -15.85 3.55
N PRO A 552 -52.50 -16.57 4.69
CA PRO A 552 -51.37 -16.89 5.59
C PRO A 552 -50.27 -17.76 4.99
N LEU A 553 -50.55 -18.52 3.92
CA LEU A 553 -49.56 -19.33 3.18
C LEU A 553 -49.20 -18.71 1.83
N THR A 554 -49.56 -17.45 1.61
CA THR A 554 -49.30 -16.72 0.36
C THR A 554 -48.17 -15.73 0.59
N GLY A 555 -47.11 -15.80 -0.20
CA GLY A 555 -45.95 -14.93 -0.07
C GLY A 555 -44.94 -15.13 -1.19
N SER A 556 -44.00 -14.20 -1.29
CA SER A 556 -42.86 -14.28 -2.21
C SER A 556 -41.58 -14.37 -1.40
N SER A 557 -40.60 -15.12 -1.86
CA SER A 557 -39.31 -15.18 -1.19
C SER A 557 -38.15 -15.17 -2.16
N TYR A 558 -37.04 -14.64 -1.65
CA TYR A 558 -35.73 -14.65 -2.24
C TYR A 558 -34.79 -15.31 -1.24
N SER A 559 -34.00 -16.27 -1.69
CA SER A 559 -33.00 -16.92 -0.87
C SER A 559 -31.74 -17.25 -1.64
N VAL A 560 -30.66 -17.36 -0.89
CA VAL A 560 -29.33 -17.71 -1.35
C VAL A 560 -28.85 -18.87 -0.48
N SER A 561 -28.39 -20.00 -1.05
CA SER A 561 -27.95 -21.18 -0.27
C SER A 561 -26.45 -21.21 0.03
N ASP A 562 -26.07 -21.97 1.07
CA ASP A 562 -24.73 -22.05 1.70
C ASP A 562 -23.64 -22.80 0.90
N SER A 563 -23.95 -23.50 -0.21
CA SER A 563 -22.99 -24.43 -0.82
C SER A 563 -22.10 -23.84 -1.92
N ALA A 564 -22.31 -22.58 -2.30
CA ALA A 564 -21.42 -21.85 -3.20
C ALA A 564 -20.47 -20.95 -2.42
N THR A 565 -19.17 -21.05 -2.69
CA THR A 565 -18.16 -20.08 -2.25
C THR A 565 -18.44 -18.65 -2.73
N GLU A 566 -19.40 -18.48 -3.65
CA GLU A 566 -19.86 -17.22 -4.25
C GLU A 566 -21.40 -17.23 -4.29
N ALA A 567 -22.08 -17.04 -3.15
CA ALA A 567 -23.54 -17.17 -3.04
C ALA A 567 -24.27 -15.83 -3.24
N TYR A 568 -23.65 -14.74 -2.82
CA TYR A 568 -23.99 -13.35 -3.10
C TYR A 568 -22.90 -12.58 -2.38
N THR A 569 -21.96 -12.01 -3.12
CA THR A 569 -20.85 -11.28 -2.53
C THR A 569 -21.00 -9.84 -2.93
N VAL A 570 -21.27 -8.97 -1.96
CA VAL A 570 -20.95 -7.56 -2.13
C VAL A 570 -19.58 -7.33 -1.53
N ASN A 571 -18.62 -7.16 -2.43
CA ASN A 571 -17.30 -6.68 -2.07
C ASN A 571 -17.44 -5.18 -1.79
N THR A 572 -17.52 -4.80 -0.51
CA THR A 572 -17.36 -3.41 -0.11
C THR A 572 -15.87 -3.17 0.07
N SER A 573 -15.26 -2.46 -0.88
CA SER A 573 -13.86 -2.09 -0.78
C SER A 573 -13.70 -0.74 -0.09
N THR A 574 -12.50 -0.48 0.40
CA THR A 574 -12.05 0.89 0.64
C THR A 574 -12.21 1.73 -0.62
N SER A 575 -12.59 2.99 -0.45
CA SER A 575 -12.60 3.95 -1.55
C SER A 575 -11.93 5.25 -1.15
N ILE A 576 -11.34 5.91 -2.14
CA ILE A 576 -10.88 7.29 -2.02
C ILE A 576 -11.95 8.15 -2.69
N SER A 577 -12.38 9.19 -1.99
CA SER A 577 -13.23 10.22 -2.57
C SER A 577 -12.61 11.58 -2.44
N LEU A 578 -12.53 12.28 -3.56
CA LEU A 578 -12.04 13.65 -3.57
C LEU A 578 -13.22 14.61 -3.46
N THR A 579 -13.14 15.50 -2.47
CA THR A 579 -14.03 16.63 -2.37
C THR A 579 -13.45 17.73 -3.26
N LEU A 580 -14.21 18.22 -4.25
CA LEU A 580 -13.86 19.20 -5.29
C LEU A 580 -13.63 18.54 -6.66
N GLY A 581 -14.17 19.15 -7.71
CA GLY A 581 -14.40 18.60 -9.06
C GLY A 581 -13.16 18.27 -9.91
N PHE A 582 -12.11 17.74 -9.29
CA PHE A 582 -10.99 17.09 -9.94
C PHE A 582 -11.28 15.58 -10.02
N GLY A 583 -10.88 14.94 -11.12
CA GLY A 583 -10.82 13.48 -11.17
C GLY A 583 -9.59 12.99 -10.41
N ILE A 584 -9.56 11.72 -9.98
CA ILE A 584 -8.33 11.12 -9.45
C ILE A 584 -7.20 11.19 -10.49
N GLU A 585 -7.55 11.13 -11.78
CA GLU A 585 -6.66 11.38 -12.92
C GLU A 585 -5.90 12.72 -12.81
N ALA A 586 -6.47 13.75 -12.16
CA ALA A 586 -5.80 15.04 -11.96
C ALA A 586 -4.84 15.04 -10.76
N LEU A 587 -4.98 14.10 -9.83
CA LEU A 587 -4.08 13.97 -8.67
C LEU A 587 -2.87 13.10 -9.01
N ALA A 588 -3.10 11.99 -9.71
CA ALA A 588 -2.10 10.96 -9.95
C ALA A 588 -1.58 10.91 -11.38
N GLY A 589 -2.15 11.68 -12.32
CA GLY A 589 -1.77 11.62 -13.73
C GLY A 589 -1.89 10.19 -14.31
N ASN A 590 -0.77 9.63 -14.76
CA ASN A 590 -0.72 8.26 -15.29
C ASN A 590 -0.57 7.18 -14.19
N TYR A 591 -0.40 7.58 -12.93
CA TYR A 591 -0.11 6.73 -11.78
C TYR A 591 -1.36 6.45 -10.90
N GLU A 592 -2.57 6.58 -11.48
CA GLU A 592 -3.82 6.31 -10.74
C GLU A 592 -3.90 4.89 -10.15
N ALA A 593 -3.31 3.89 -10.83
CA ALA A 593 -3.30 2.51 -10.34
C ALA A 593 -2.43 2.36 -9.09
N SER A 594 -1.27 3.00 -9.10
CA SER A 594 -0.30 3.12 -8.00
C SER A 594 -0.93 3.73 -6.75
N LEU A 595 -1.51 4.93 -6.88
CA LEU A 595 -2.22 5.61 -5.78
C LEU A 595 -3.30 4.71 -5.14
N LYS A 596 -4.01 3.92 -5.95
CA LYS A 596 -5.00 2.95 -5.45
C LYS A 596 -4.33 1.76 -4.75
N GLY A 597 -3.19 1.28 -5.24
CA GLY A 597 -2.40 0.23 -4.58
C GLY A 597 -2.01 0.62 -3.17
N THR A 598 -1.35 1.76 -3.01
CA THR A 598 -0.82 2.26 -1.73
C THR A 598 -1.93 2.45 -0.69
N VAL A 599 -3.03 3.14 -1.04
CA VAL A 599 -4.15 3.33 -0.10
C VAL A 599 -4.79 2.00 0.28
N LYS A 600 -4.83 1.02 -0.62
CA LYS A 600 -5.34 -0.32 -0.31
C LYS A 600 -4.46 -0.97 0.75
N ALA A 601 -3.15 -0.99 0.54
CA ALA A 601 -2.18 -1.61 1.42
C ALA A 601 -2.23 -0.99 2.82
N SER A 602 -2.22 0.34 2.92
CA SER A 602 -2.31 1.04 4.22
C SER A 602 -3.61 0.71 4.97
N VAL A 603 -4.75 0.69 4.26
CA VAL A 603 -6.04 0.39 4.90
C VAL A 603 -6.16 -1.08 5.30
N ASP A 604 -5.61 -2.00 4.50
CA ASP A 604 -5.58 -3.42 4.85
C ASP A 604 -4.65 -3.68 6.06
N LYS A 605 -3.46 -3.05 6.12
CA LYS A 605 -2.53 -3.11 7.28
C LYS A 605 -3.21 -2.57 8.55
N SER A 606 -3.82 -1.39 8.49
CA SER A 606 -4.39 -0.73 9.68
C SER A 606 -5.72 -1.33 10.17
N THR A 607 -6.55 -1.87 9.28
CA THR A 607 -7.89 -2.38 9.65
C THR A 607 -7.94 -3.89 9.81
N GLY A 608 -6.99 -4.63 9.21
CA GLY A 608 -6.91 -6.08 9.25
C GLY A 608 -8.15 -6.81 8.72
N ARG A 609 -8.96 -6.17 7.87
CA ARG A 609 -10.32 -6.65 7.52
C ARG A 609 -10.66 -6.49 6.05
N SER A 610 -10.64 -7.61 5.32
CA SER A 610 -11.59 -7.83 4.22
C SER A 610 -12.79 -8.61 4.78
N SER A 611 -13.97 -7.99 4.82
CA SER A 611 -15.19 -8.67 5.28
C SER A 611 -16.00 -9.17 4.09
N THR A 612 -15.87 -10.46 3.80
CA THR A 612 -16.80 -11.16 2.91
C THR A 612 -17.94 -11.73 3.76
N LEU A 613 -19.13 -11.12 3.71
CA LEU A 613 -20.31 -11.65 4.39
C LEU A 613 -20.99 -12.74 3.54
N THR A 614 -20.63 -14.01 3.78
CA THR A 614 -21.36 -15.15 3.20
C THR A 614 -22.32 -15.71 4.24
N THR A 615 -23.63 -15.42 4.13
CA THR A 615 -24.66 -16.09 4.94
C THR A 615 -25.86 -16.49 4.08
N SER A 616 -26.32 -17.74 4.17
CA SER A 616 -27.60 -18.16 3.60
C SER A 616 -28.76 -17.45 4.30
N GLN A 617 -29.33 -16.44 3.65
CA GLN A 617 -30.48 -15.69 4.15
C GLN A 617 -31.71 -15.95 3.27
N VAL A 618 -32.87 -16.10 3.91
CA VAL A 618 -34.18 -16.19 3.25
C VAL A 618 -34.97 -14.94 3.60
N PHE A 619 -35.33 -14.17 2.58
CA PHE A 619 -36.16 -12.98 2.71
C PHE A 619 -37.54 -13.25 2.14
N SER A 620 -38.58 -13.12 2.96
CA SER A 620 -39.96 -13.37 2.54
C SER A 620 -40.83 -12.11 2.63
N GLY A 621 -41.51 -11.78 1.53
CA GLY A 621 -42.61 -10.83 1.45
C GLY A 621 -43.95 -11.49 1.76
N ALA A 622 -44.90 -10.69 2.25
CA ALA A 622 -46.26 -11.12 2.54
C ALA A 622 -47.16 -10.94 1.30
N TYR A 623 -48.40 -11.42 1.38
CA TYR A 623 -49.40 -11.30 0.30
C TYR A 623 -49.94 -9.88 0.10
N ASP A 624 -49.79 -9.00 1.09
CA ASP A 624 -50.43 -7.68 1.17
C ASP A 624 -49.49 -6.51 0.87
N ALA A 625 -48.21 -6.76 0.58
CA ALA A 625 -47.25 -5.71 0.26
C ALA A 625 -46.13 -6.18 -0.66
N ASN A 626 -45.77 -5.36 -1.65
CA ASN A 626 -44.53 -5.53 -2.40
C ASN A 626 -43.34 -5.25 -1.46
N SER A 627 -42.29 -6.06 -1.56
CA SER A 627 -41.09 -5.94 -0.71
C SER A 627 -39.84 -5.61 -1.53
N ILE A 628 -38.84 -5.05 -0.87
CA ILE A 628 -37.49 -4.84 -1.40
C ILE A 628 -36.49 -5.45 -0.45
N VAL A 629 -35.50 -6.14 -1.01
CA VAL A 629 -34.27 -6.54 -0.33
C VAL A 629 -33.17 -5.64 -0.87
N PHE A 630 -32.44 -4.98 0.03
CA PHE A 630 -31.38 -4.05 -0.33
C PHE A 630 -30.23 -4.13 0.67
N GLU A 631 -29.05 -3.72 0.24
CA GLU A 631 -27.88 -3.63 1.10
C GLU A 631 -27.63 -2.19 1.56
N GLY A 632 -27.17 -2.06 2.79
CA GLY A 632 -26.52 -0.86 3.28
C GLY A 632 -25.14 -1.14 3.83
N THR A 633 -24.20 -0.25 3.53
CA THR A 633 -22.82 -0.31 4.02
C THR A 633 -22.50 0.98 4.75
N LEU A 634 -22.36 0.90 6.07
CA LEU A 634 -21.85 2.01 6.86
C LEU A 634 -20.35 2.15 6.61
N HIS A 635 -19.91 3.37 6.32
CA HIS A 635 -18.50 3.72 6.20
C HIS A 635 -18.08 4.62 7.36
N THR A 636 -16.80 4.58 7.69
CA THR A 636 -16.13 5.67 8.42
C THR A 636 -15.27 6.44 7.42
N LEU A 637 -15.50 7.75 7.35
CA LEU A 637 -14.74 8.68 6.54
C LEU A 637 -13.61 9.25 7.38
N TYR A 638 -12.41 9.27 6.81
CA TYR A 638 -11.24 9.95 7.35
C TYR A 638 -10.88 11.07 6.38
N GLU A 639 -10.90 12.32 6.82
CA GLU A 639 -10.57 13.48 5.98
C GLU A 639 -9.09 13.84 6.08
N TYR A 640 -8.47 14.03 4.93
CA TYR A 640 -7.08 14.43 4.77
C TYR A 640 -6.98 15.68 3.90
N GLU A 641 -6.00 16.52 4.18
CA GLU A 641 -5.58 17.64 3.34
C GLU A 641 -4.46 17.17 2.41
N VAL A 642 -4.56 17.46 1.12
CA VAL A 642 -3.45 17.21 0.17
C VAL A 642 -2.34 18.21 0.46
N VAL A 643 -1.17 17.73 0.86
CA VAL A 643 -0.01 18.59 1.18
C VAL A 643 0.97 18.68 0.01
N SER A 644 1.08 17.62 -0.81
CA SER A 644 1.80 17.63 -2.08
C SER A 644 1.05 16.86 -3.16
N ALA A 645 1.17 17.28 -4.42
CA ALA A 645 0.62 16.61 -5.60
C ALA A 645 1.19 17.18 -6.91
N VAL A 646 1.26 16.34 -7.96
CA VAL A 646 1.59 16.73 -9.35
C VAL A 646 0.83 17.97 -9.84
N ASP A 647 -0.46 18.10 -9.50
CA ASP A 647 -1.24 19.31 -9.76
C ASP A 647 -1.19 20.24 -8.54
N PRO A 648 -0.48 21.40 -8.61
CA PRO A 648 -0.41 22.33 -7.49
C PRO A 648 -1.77 22.90 -7.09
N ALA A 649 -2.80 22.82 -7.95
CA ALA A 649 -4.16 23.23 -7.60
C ALA A 649 -4.88 22.24 -6.65
N ALA A 650 -4.36 21.01 -6.51
CA ALA A 650 -4.85 20.02 -5.57
C ALA A 650 -4.32 20.25 -4.15
N VAL A 651 -3.16 20.89 -3.98
CA VAL A 651 -2.60 21.19 -2.66
C VAL A 651 -3.55 22.09 -1.85
N GLY A 652 -3.79 21.72 -0.59
CA GLY A 652 -4.77 22.33 0.31
C GLY A 652 -6.23 21.88 0.09
N THR A 653 -6.49 20.98 -0.85
CA THR A 653 -7.82 20.37 -1.02
C THR A 653 -8.04 19.20 -0.07
N THR A 654 -9.30 18.83 0.17
CA THR A 654 -9.64 17.71 1.07
C THR A 654 -9.95 16.44 0.29
N VAL A 655 -9.27 15.36 0.62
CA VAL A 655 -9.60 14.00 0.20
C VAL A 655 -10.12 13.22 1.39
N SER A 656 -11.04 12.29 1.16
CA SER A 656 -11.50 11.37 2.20
C SER A 656 -11.26 9.92 1.81
N ILE A 657 -10.76 9.14 2.77
CA ILE A 657 -10.69 7.69 2.65
C ILE A 657 -11.91 7.10 3.35
N ASN A 658 -12.72 6.37 2.61
CA ASN A 658 -13.96 5.79 3.11
C ASN A 658 -13.73 4.31 3.37
N VAL A 659 -13.70 3.93 4.65
CA VAL A 659 -13.48 2.55 5.08
C VAL A 659 -14.83 1.91 5.44
N PRO A 660 -15.23 0.81 4.79
CA PRO A 660 -16.47 0.11 5.15
C PRO A 660 -16.32 -0.53 6.54
N VAL A 661 -17.23 -0.21 7.45
CA VAL A 661 -17.17 -0.66 8.86
C VAL A 661 -18.28 -1.62 9.26
N ALA A 662 -19.42 -1.61 8.55
CA ALA A 662 -20.50 -2.56 8.75
C ALA A 662 -21.39 -2.67 7.51
N THR A 663 -21.70 -3.89 7.09
CA THR A 663 -22.63 -4.17 5.99
C THR A 663 -23.84 -4.94 6.51
N LYS A 664 -25.04 -4.53 6.12
CA LYS A 664 -26.30 -5.21 6.48
C LYS A 664 -27.21 -5.30 5.26
N VAL A 665 -27.90 -6.44 5.15
CA VAL A 665 -28.97 -6.63 4.18
C VAL A 665 -30.31 -6.44 4.88
N PHE A 666 -31.15 -5.57 4.34
CA PHE A 666 -32.45 -5.21 4.86
C PHE A 666 -33.56 -5.76 3.96
N LYS A 667 -34.72 -6.02 4.56
CA LYS A 667 -35.96 -6.31 3.82
C LYS A 667 -37.10 -5.46 4.33
N TRP A 668 -37.56 -4.53 3.49
CA TRP A 668 -38.66 -3.62 3.79
C TRP A 668 -39.81 -3.79 2.81
N THR A 669 -40.98 -3.24 3.14
CA THR A 669 -42.00 -3.02 2.11
C THR A 669 -41.54 -1.87 1.22
N THR A 670 -41.94 -1.89 -0.05
CA THR A 670 -41.59 -0.82 -1.00
C THR A 670 -42.11 0.55 -0.57
N ASP A 671 -43.32 0.60 0.00
CA ASP A 671 -43.89 1.83 0.54
C ASP A 671 -43.06 2.39 1.70
N TYR A 672 -42.63 1.52 2.63
CA TYR A 672 -41.79 1.93 3.75
C TYR A 672 -40.41 2.37 3.27
N TYR A 673 -39.80 1.64 2.35
CA TYR A 673 -38.53 2.04 1.74
C TYR A 673 -38.63 3.42 1.08
N ASN A 674 -39.62 3.63 0.21
CA ASN A 674 -39.78 4.92 -0.48
C ASN A 674 -40.03 6.10 0.46
N GLN A 675 -40.62 5.86 1.64
CA GLN A 675 -40.82 6.89 2.67
C GLN A 675 -39.54 7.23 3.45
N ASN A 676 -38.59 6.30 3.53
CA ASN A 676 -37.40 6.40 4.39
C ASN A 676 -36.08 6.55 3.61
N VAL A 677 -36.13 6.70 2.28
CA VAL A 677 -34.97 6.99 1.44
C VAL A 677 -35.16 8.27 0.63
N ASP A 678 -34.05 8.86 0.20
CA ASP A 678 -34.07 10.02 -0.69
C ASP A 678 -34.85 9.77 -1.98
N ALA A 679 -35.49 10.81 -2.51
CA ALA A 679 -36.32 10.75 -3.72
C ALA A 679 -35.61 10.12 -4.94
N LYS A 680 -34.29 10.29 -5.06
CA LYS A 680 -33.47 9.67 -6.12
C LYS A 680 -33.39 8.14 -6.02
N ASN A 681 -33.48 7.60 -4.80
CA ASN A 681 -33.36 6.17 -4.52
C ASN A 681 -34.72 5.46 -4.51
N GLN A 682 -35.83 6.22 -4.53
CA GLN A 682 -37.17 5.64 -4.53
C GLN A 682 -37.40 4.72 -5.73
N ILE A 683 -38.11 3.63 -5.48
CA ILE A 683 -38.52 2.66 -6.48
C ILE A 683 -39.65 3.26 -7.32
N PRO A 684 -39.52 3.29 -8.66
CA PRO A 684 -40.57 3.85 -9.50
C PRO A 684 -41.88 3.05 -9.43
N ALA A 685 -42.99 3.78 -9.45
CA ALA A 685 -44.32 3.19 -9.34
C ALA A 685 -44.66 2.22 -10.49
N ASP A 686 -43.99 2.31 -11.64
CA ASP A 686 -44.22 1.42 -12.78
C ASP A 686 -43.53 0.05 -12.64
N VAL A 687 -42.68 -0.14 -11.62
CA VAL A 687 -42.08 -1.46 -11.33
C VAL A 687 -43.17 -2.48 -10.96
N PHE A 688 -44.17 -2.04 -10.20
CA PHE A 688 -45.28 -2.86 -9.72
C PHE A 688 -46.62 -2.28 -10.18
N PRO A 689 -47.04 -2.55 -11.43
CA PRO A 689 -48.28 -2.00 -11.99
C PRO A 689 -49.55 -2.64 -11.40
N GLN A 690 -49.43 -3.75 -10.68
CA GLN A 690 -50.55 -4.48 -10.11
C GLN A 690 -51.22 -3.74 -8.96
N THR A 691 -52.52 -3.98 -8.80
CA THR A 691 -53.25 -3.69 -7.57
C THR A 691 -53.27 -4.95 -6.71
N ILE A 692 -52.64 -4.88 -5.53
CA ILE A 692 -52.63 -5.97 -4.55
C ILE A 692 -54.07 -6.32 -4.17
N GLY A 693 -54.39 -7.61 -4.10
CA GLY A 693 -55.76 -8.07 -3.84
C GLY A 693 -56.67 -8.15 -5.06
N ASP A 694 -56.18 -7.81 -6.28
CA ASP A 694 -56.95 -8.01 -7.51
C ASP A 694 -56.14 -8.72 -8.60
N PRO A 695 -56.33 -10.05 -8.79
CA PRO A 695 -55.55 -10.83 -9.74
C PRO A 695 -55.71 -10.34 -11.19
N ALA A 696 -56.82 -9.70 -11.57
CA ALA A 696 -57.03 -9.20 -12.92
C ALA A 696 -56.14 -8.00 -13.30
N THR A 697 -55.52 -7.35 -12.32
CA THR A 697 -54.63 -6.19 -12.55
C THR A 697 -53.17 -6.58 -12.75
N TYR A 698 -52.84 -7.85 -12.52
CA TYR A 698 -51.51 -8.36 -12.80
C TYR A 698 -51.30 -8.47 -14.32
N PRO A 699 -50.07 -8.29 -14.82
CA PRO A 699 -49.76 -8.46 -16.22
C PRO A 699 -50.18 -9.84 -16.75
N THR A 700 -50.50 -9.94 -18.03
CA THR A 700 -50.70 -11.24 -18.68
C THR A 700 -49.36 -11.94 -18.89
N ARG A 701 -49.39 -13.27 -19.07
CA ARG A 701 -48.19 -14.04 -19.40
C ARG A 701 -47.47 -13.49 -20.64
N GLU A 702 -48.23 -13.18 -21.68
CA GLU A 702 -47.69 -12.61 -22.93
C GLU A 702 -46.99 -11.27 -22.68
N SER A 703 -47.56 -10.41 -21.83
CA SER A 703 -46.95 -9.13 -21.47
C SER A 703 -45.60 -9.30 -20.78
N LEU A 704 -45.47 -10.23 -19.83
CA LEU A 704 -44.19 -10.46 -19.15
C LEU A 704 -43.18 -11.21 -20.03
N LEU A 705 -43.62 -12.10 -20.93
CA LEU A 705 -42.71 -12.69 -21.91
C LEU A 705 -42.15 -11.66 -22.89
N ASN A 706 -42.98 -10.69 -23.32
CA ASN A 706 -42.50 -9.57 -24.13
C ASN A 706 -41.50 -8.70 -23.35
N LEU A 707 -41.70 -8.53 -22.04
CA LEU A 707 -40.72 -7.85 -21.19
C LEU A 707 -39.39 -8.61 -21.14
N LEU A 708 -39.42 -9.93 -20.95
CA LEU A 708 -38.24 -10.81 -20.99
C LEU A 708 -37.57 -10.88 -22.37
N ALA A 709 -38.26 -10.54 -23.46
CA ALA A 709 -37.64 -10.41 -24.77
C ALA A 709 -36.78 -9.12 -24.88
N SER A 710 -37.06 -8.12 -24.05
CA SER A 710 -36.37 -6.82 -24.03
C SER A 710 -35.41 -6.65 -22.84
N ARG A 711 -35.46 -7.56 -21.87
CA ARG A 711 -34.67 -7.53 -20.64
C ARG A 711 -34.15 -8.91 -20.33
N GLU A 712 -32.98 -8.99 -19.73
CA GLU A 712 -32.48 -10.25 -19.21
C GLU A 712 -33.35 -10.76 -18.06
N GLY A 713 -33.72 -12.03 -18.11
CA GLY A 713 -34.53 -12.65 -17.07
C GLY A 713 -34.98 -14.06 -17.40
N TRP A 714 -35.79 -14.63 -16.51
CA TRP A 714 -36.18 -16.03 -16.50
C TRP A 714 -37.64 -16.19 -16.11
N GLU A 715 -38.32 -17.17 -16.71
CA GLU A 715 -39.66 -17.60 -16.32
C GLU A 715 -39.55 -18.72 -15.27
N GLY A 716 -40.20 -18.53 -14.13
CA GLY A 716 -40.33 -19.55 -13.09
C GLY A 716 -41.19 -20.72 -13.58
N ARG A 717 -40.93 -21.92 -13.04
CA ARG A 717 -41.69 -23.12 -13.37
C ARG A 717 -42.38 -23.68 -12.13
N GLY A 718 -43.58 -24.22 -12.30
CA GLY A 718 -44.22 -25.01 -11.27
C GLY A 718 -43.45 -26.32 -11.02
N GLU A 719 -43.76 -27.02 -9.92
CA GLU A 719 -43.08 -28.28 -9.52
C GLU A 719 -43.05 -29.37 -10.60
N ARG A 720 -43.97 -29.31 -11.58
CA ARG A 720 -44.06 -30.25 -12.71
C ARG A 720 -43.43 -29.73 -14.01
N GLY A 721 -42.71 -28.62 -13.97
CA GLY A 721 -42.11 -27.99 -15.15
C GLY A 721 -43.09 -27.22 -16.03
N THR A 722 -44.33 -27.01 -15.57
CA THR A 722 -45.34 -26.18 -16.24
C THR A 722 -45.02 -24.70 -16.03
N ASN A 723 -45.35 -23.85 -17.00
CA ASN A 723 -45.01 -22.43 -16.98
C ASN A 723 -45.89 -21.60 -16.02
N GLY A 724 -46.82 -22.23 -15.31
CA GLY A 724 -47.69 -21.63 -14.30
C GLY A 724 -48.38 -22.70 -13.46
N VAL A 725 -49.18 -22.23 -12.49
CA VAL A 725 -50.04 -23.04 -11.62
C VAL A 725 -51.44 -22.46 -11.61
N THR A 726 -52.45 -23.31 -11.67
CA THR A 726 -53.85 -22.90 -11.40
C THR A 726 -54.05 -22.86 -9.89
N VAL A 727 -54.62 -21.77 -9.38
CA VAL A 727 -54.93 -21.65 -7.95
C VAL A 727 -55.85 -22.80 -7.51
N GLY A 728 -55.49 -23.49 -6.43
CA GLY A 728 -56.22 -24.65 -5.95
C GLY A 728 -57.50 -24.29 -5.19
N GLN A 729 -58.32 -25.29 -4.95
CA GLN A 729 -59.51 -25.20 -4.11
C GLN A 729 -59.20 -25.79 -2.73
N GLY A 730 -59.43 -25.04 -1.65
CA GLY A 730 -59.26 -25.54 -0.28
C GLY A 730 -58.47 -24.59 0.62
N SER A 731 -57.59 -25.17 1.43
CA SER A 731 -56.77 -24.46 2.42
C SER A 731 -55.27 -24.75 2.24
N GLY A 732 -54.85 -25.24 1.08
CA GLY A 732 -53.45 -25.45 0.74
C GLY A 732 -52.84 -24.21 0.09
N PHE A 733 -51.75 -24.43 -0.65
CA PHE A 733 -51.12 -23.45 -1.52
C PHE A 733 -50.40 -24.19 -2.66
N ASN A 734 -50.10 -23.46 -3.74
CA ASN A 734 -49.23 -23.92 -4.81
C ASN A 734 -47.97 -23.04 -4.85
N SER A 735 -46.81 -23.63 -5.14
CA SER A 735 -45.54 -22.90 -5.25
C SER A 735 -45.07 -22.82 -6.71
N ILE A 736 -44.52 -21.67 -7.07
CA ILE A 736 -43.77 -21.45 -8.30
C ILE A 736 -42.34 -21.18 -7.89
N LYS A 737 -41.38 -21.96 -8.41
CA LYS A 737 -39.98 -21.86 -8.00
C LYS A 737 -39.09 -21.59 -9.21
N LEU A 738 -38.12 -20.70 -9.01
CA LEU A 738 -37.04 -20.45 -9.95
C LEU A 738 -35.72 -20.57 -9.18
N SER A 739 -34.92 -21.57 -9.53
CA SER A 739 -33.56 -21.70 -9.01
C SER A 739 -32.60 -21.49 -10.16
N LEU A 740 -31.73 -20.49 -10.05
CA LEU A 740 -30.80 -20.13 -11.13
C LEU A 740 -29.80 -21.25 -11.42
N ALA A 741 -29.51 -22.13 -10.45
CA ALA A 741 -28.61 -23.26 -10.58
C ALA A 741 -29.11 -24.25 -11.63
N ASN A 742 -30.43 -24.39 -11.73
CA ASN A 742 -31.07 -25.27 -12.71
C ASN A 742 -31.18 -24.62 -14.09
N VAL A 743 -31.03 -23.29 -14.19
CA VAL A 743 -31.19 -22.53 -15.43
C VAL A 743 -29.83 -22.26 -16.09
N LEU A 744 -28.77 -22.08 -15.31
CA LEU A 744 -27.41 -21.73 -15.77
C LEU A 744 -26.47 -22.95 -15.92
N SER A 745 -27.01 -24.15 -16.13
CA SER A 745 -26.23 -25.41 -16.16
C SER A 745 -25.16 -25.51 -17.26
N GLU A 746 -25.07 -24.52 -18.16
CA GLU A 746 -24.05 -24.40 -19.21
C GLU A 746 -23.19 -23.14 -18.98
N GLY A 747 -22.56 -23.06 -17.80
CA GLY A 747 -21.24 -22.45 -17.62
C GLY A 747 -21.05 -20.96 -17.94
N GLN A 748 -21.66 -20.04 -17.17
CA GLN A 748 -21.04 -18.79 -16.67
C GLN A 748 -21.80 -18.32 -15.40
N ALA A 749 -21.10 -17.74 -14.42
CA ALA A 749 -21.72 -16.98 -13.32
C ALA A 749 -21.99 -15.56 -13.83
N TYR A 750 -23.03 -14.90 -13.32
CA TYR A 750 -23.40 -13.54 -13.76
C TYR A 750 -22.96 -12.53 -12.70
N ALA A 751 -21.88 -11.81 -12.99
CA ALA A 751 -21.38 -10.70 -12.19
C ALA A 751 -21.71 -9.39 -12.89
N TYR A 752 -22.37 -8.47 -12.20
CA TYR A 752 -22.45 -7.07 -12.62
C TYR A 752 -21.45 -6.29 -11.76
N GLY A 753 -20.28 -6.02 -12.32
CA GLY A 753 -19.35 -5.03 -11.79
C GLY A 753 -19.80 -3.64 -12.24
N VAL A 754 -20.00 -2.71 -11.30
CA VAL A 754 -20.28 -1.32 -11.62
C VAL A 754 -19.19 -0.45 -11.04
N GLU A 755 -18.49 0.29 -11.89
CA GLU A 755 -17.47 1.24 -11.48
C GLU A 755 -18.21 2.48 -10.98
N VAL A 756 -18.25 2.66 -9.66
CA VAL A 756 -19.07 3.71 -9.05
C VAL A 756 -18.22 4.97 -8.93
N SER A 757 -18.34 5.88 -9.91
CA SER A 757 -18.02 7.29 -9.76
C SER A 757 -19.18 8.00 -9.06
N THR A 758 -19.29 7.85 -7.74
CA THR A 758 -20.38 8.49 -6.98
C THR A 758 -20.15 9.98 -6.82
N GLU A 759 -21.21 10.76 -7.03
CA GLU A 759 -21.28 12.21 -6.80
C GLU A 759 -21.59 12.49 -5.30
N PHE A 760 -20.62 12.98 -4.52
CA PHE A 760 -20.80 13.25 -3.09
C PHE A 760 -21.64 14.51 -2.85
N LYS A 761 -22.68 14.41 -2.01
CA LYS A 761 -23.43 15.56 -1.49
C LYS A 761 -23.63 15.47 0.01
N ILE A 762 -22.99 16.39 0.74
CA ILE A 762 -23.33 16.73 2.12
C ILE A 762 -23.70 18.23 2.12
N GLY A 763 -24.99 18.56 2.28
CA GLY A 763 -25.45 19.96 2.34
C GLY A 763 -25.46 20.73 0.99
N SER A 764 -25.73 22.03 1.04
CA SER A 764 -26.16 22.85 -0.11
C SER A 764 -25.13 23.09 -1.22
N ALA A 765 -23.91 22.56 -1.14
CA ALA A 765 -22.97 22.52 -2.26
C ALA A 765 -21.79 21.57 -1.95
N ILE A 766 -21.76 20.38 -2.57
CA ILE A 766 -20.54 19.62 -2.90
C ILE A 766 -20.82 18.82 -4.20
N PHE A 767 -19.83 18.79 -5.10
CA PHE A 767 -19.72 17.92 -6.28
C PHE A 767 -18.34 17.25 -6.16
N GLY A 768 -18.27 15.93 -6.00
CA GLY A 768 -17.01 15.19 -5.83
C GLY A 768 -17.13 13.78 -6.42
N SER A 769 -16.03 13.20 -6.86
CA SER A 769 -15.93 11.87 -7.49
C SER A 769 -15.26 10.88 -6.53
N SER A 770 -15.80 9.68 -6.33
CA SER A 770 -15.07 8.55 -5.71
C SER A 770 -14.55 7.57 -6.75
N VAL A 771 -13.45 6.90 -6.44
CA VAL A 771 -13.04 5.69 -7.15
C VAL A 771 -12.72 4.59 -6.14
N GLY A 772 -13.05 3.35 -6.51
CA GLY A 772 -12.70 2.17 -5.71
C GLY A 772 -11.21 1.89 -5.77
N VAL A 773 -10.65 1.52 -4.62
CA VAL A 773 -9.21 1.33 -4.42
C VAL A 773 -8.80 -0.12 -4.73
N SER A 774 -9.64 -1.11 -4.42
CA SER A 774 -9.24 -2.53 -4.52
C SER A 774 -9.76 -3.29 -5.74
N ASN A 775 -10.66 -2.69 -6.52
CA ASN A 775 -11.25 -3.26 -7.74
C ASN A 775 -11.69 -2.08 -8.61
N SER A 776 -11.82 -2.28 -9.93
CA SER A 776 -12.54 -1.34 -10.82
C SER A 776 -13.97 -1.07 -10.33
N TYR A 777 -14.46 -1.81 -9.33
CA TYR A 777 -15.79 -1.74 -8.78
C TYR A 777 -15.74 -1.51 -7.27
N LEU A 778 -16.21 -0.34 -6.87
CA LEU A 778 -16.51 0.04 -5.47
C LEU A 778 -17.56 -0.90 -4.85
N TYR A 779 -18.42 -1.46 -5.71
CA TYR A 779 -19.44 -2.44 -5.39
C TYR A 779 -19.57 -3.44 -6.54
N GLU A 780 -19.46 -4.72 -6.23
CA GLU A 780 -19.78 -5.80 -7.17
C GLU A 780 -21.02 -6.52 -6.69
N VAL A 781 -22.02 -6.70 -7.56
CA VAL A 781 -23.19 -7.53 -7.27
C VAL A 781 -23.12 -8.79 -8.13
N SER A 782 -22.73 -9.89 -7.50
CA SER A 782 -22.68 -11.21 -8.15
C SER A 782 -23.88 -12.04 -7.73
N VAL A 783 -24.75 -12.36 -8.70
CA VAL A 783 -25.91 -13.22 -8.46
C VAL A 783 -25.46 -14.66 -8.62
N ALA A 784 -25.38 -15.38 -7.49
CA ALA A 784 -24.95 -16.75 -7.55
C ALA A 784 -25.94 -17.66 -8.26
N ARG A 785 -25.38 -18.75 -8.81
CA ARG A 785 -26.15 -19.89 -9.30
C ARG A 785 -27.13 -20.40 -8.25
N GLU A 786 -26.78 -20.35 -6.98
CA GLU A 786 -27.60 -20.89 -5.89
C GLU A 786 -28.79 -20.00 -5.48
N THR A 787 -28.97 -18.85 -6.12
CA THR A 787 -30.12 -17.98 -5.88
C THR A 787 -31.43 -18.68 -6.23
N THR A 788 -32.39 -18.60 -5.32
CA THR A 788 -33.72 -19.17 -5.43
C THR A 788 -34.78 -18.10 -5.21
N TYR A 789 -35.76 -18.06 -6.11
CA TYR A 789 -36.97 -17.29 -6.00
C TYR A 789 -38.15 -18.23 -5.86
N GLU A 790 -39.07 -17.89 -4.97
CA GLU A 790 -40.27 -18.68 -4.76
C GLU A 790 -41.50 -17.79 -4.59
N GLY A 791 -42.61 -18.21 -5.18
CA GLY A 791 -43.92 -17.63 -4.99
C GLY A 791 -44.91 -18.67 -4.53
N ALA A 792 -45.43 -18.52 -3.33
CA ALA A 792 -46.52 -19.34 -2.81
C ALA A 792 -47.86 -18.62 -3.01
N ILE A 793 -48.83 -19.31 -3.61
CA ILE A 793 -50.19 -18.81 -3.86
C ILE A 793 -51.18 -19.71 -3.12
N GLY A 794 -51.83 -19.16 -2.10
CA GLY A 794 -52.81 -19.87 -1.30
C GLY A 794 -54.07 -20.23 -2.07
N ASP A 795 -54.64 -21.39 -1.75
CA ASP A 795 -55.87 -21.89 -2.37
C ASP A 795 -57.09 -21.01 -2.03
N ILE A 796 -58.09 -21.04 -2.90
CA ILE A 796 -59.38 -20.36 -2.70
C ILE A 796 -60.39 -21.34 -2.09
N ALA A 797 -61.19 -20.85 -1.14
CA ALA A 797 -62.26 -21.60 -0.48
C ALA A 797 -63.28 -22.11 -1.50
N ALA A 798 -63.86 -23.27 -1.19
CA ALA A 798 -64.74 -23.96 -2.13
C ALA A 798 -65.95 -23.14 -2.61
N ALA A 799 -66.43 -22.20 -1.79
CA ALA A 799 -67.56 -21.33 -2.11
C ALA A 799 -67.21 -20.28 -3.18
N ASP A 800 -65.96 -19.83 -3.23
CA ASP A 800 -65.51 -18.71 -4.08
C ASP A 800 -64.71 -19.19 -5.30
N TRP A 801 -64.17 -20.42 -5.25
CA TRP A 801 -63.20 -20.91 -6.23
C TRP A 801 -63.72 -20.91 -7.68
N ALA A 802 -64.97 -21.30 -7.91
CA ALA A 802 -65.52 -21.37 -9.28
C ALA A 802 -65.60 -19.99 -9.95
N ASP A 803 -65.88 -18.96 -9.16
CA ASP A 803 -66.04 -17.58 -9.64
C ASP A 803 -64.69 -16.87 -9.75
N TRP A 804 -63.72 -17.22 -8.91
CA TRP A 804 -62.46 -16.46 -8.77
C TRP A 804 -61.19 -17.26 -9.08
N GLN A 805 -61.27 -18.46 -9.64
CA GLN A 805 -60.07 -19.20 -10.07
C GLN A 805 -59.29 -18.45 -11.17
N TYR A 806 -57.96 -18.56 -11.12
CA TYR A 806 -57.02 -18.03 -12.10
C TYR A 806 -55.81 -18.95 -12.22
N GLU A 807 -55.11 -18.83 -13.35
CA GLU A 807 -53.75 -19.32 -13.50
C GLU A 807 -52.77 -18.21 -13.14
N ALA A 808 -51.65 -18.54 -12.52
CA ALA A 808 -50.58 -17.61 -12.23
C ALA A 808 -49.21 -18.22 -12.54
N GLY A 809 -48.27 -17.37 -12.89
CA GLY A 809 -46.85 -17.71 -13.02
C GLY A 809 -45.99 -16.55 -12.55
N MET A 810 -44.67 -16.75 -12.59
CA MET A 810 -43.70 -15.81 -12.06
C MET A 810 -42.58 -15.63 -13.08
N VAL A 811 -42.03 -14.42 -13.16
CA VAL A 811 -40.79 -14.12 -13.88
C VAL A 811 -39.86 -13.37 -12.95
N VAL A 812 -38.55 -13.51 -13.18
CA VAL A 812 -37.53 -12.67 -12.57
C VAL A 812 -36.74 -12.01 -13.68
N TYR A 813 -36.58 -10.69 -13.64
CA TYR A 813 -35.80 -9.96 -14.65
C TYR A 813 -34.93 -8.89 -14.03
N THR A 814 -33.84 -8.53 -14.71
CA THR A 814 -32.97 -7.43 -14.31
C THR A 814 -33.52 -6.11 -14.87
N ARG A 815 -33.62 -5.10 -14.03
CA ARG A 815 -34.00 -3.73 -14.40
C ARG A 815 -32.83 -2.80 -14.12
N ALA A 816 -32.44 -2.01 -15.12
CA ALA A 816 -31.48 -0.92 -14.98
C ALA A 816 -32.19 0.40 -15.28
N GLU A 817 -31.97 1.41 -14.46
CA GLU A 817 -32.50 2.76 -14.66
C GLU A 817 -31.35 3.76 -14.74
N ALA A 818 -31.55 4.87 -15.45
CA ALA A 818 -30.55 5.93 -15.51
C ALA A 818 -30.27 6.45 -14.09
N GLY A 819 -29.00 6.42 -13.68
CA GLY A 819 -28.57 6.85 -12.35
C GLY A 819 -28.85 5.87 -11.20
N LYS A 820 -29.33 4.65 -11.49
CA LYS A 820 -29.49 3.60 -10.45
C LYS A 820 -28.74 2.33 -10.83
N LYS A 821 -28.27 1.62 -9.82
CA LYS A 821 -27.66 0.30 -9.97
C LYS A 821 -28.71 -0.70 -10.47
N PRO A 822 -28.32 -1.69 -11.32
CA PRO A 822 -29.24 -2.72 -11.76
C PRO A 822 -29.70 -3.58 -10.58
N PHE A 823 -30.97 -3.99 -10.60
CA PHE A 823 -31.56 -4.82 -9.56
C PHE A 823 -32.53 -5.85 -10.17
N GLN A 824 -32.82 -6.90 -9.43
CA GLN A 824 -33.73 -7.96 -9.88
C GLN A 824 -35.16 -7.65 -9.48
N VAL A 825 -36.12 -8.04 -10.31
CA VAL A 825 -37.56 -7.87 -10.04
C VAL A 825 -38.24 -9.20 -10.23
N LEU A 826 -38.80 -9.73 -9.15
CA LEU A 826 -39.75 -10.83 -9.18
C LEU A 826 -41.14 -10.26 -9.43
N GLN A 827 -41.77 -10.67 -10.53
CA GLN A 827 -43.10 -10.23 -10.93
C GLN A 827 -44.00 -11.44 -11.24
N TYR A 828 -45.28 -11.33 -10.90
CA TYR A 828 -46.29 -12.33 -11.27
C TYR A 828 -47.08 -11.92 -12.51
N TRP A 829 -47.51 -12.92 -13.26
CA TRP A 829 -48.59 -12.78 -14.24
C TRP A 829 -49.79 -13.62 -13.82
N THR A 830 -50.97 -13.24 -14.30
CA THR A 830 -52.20 -14.00 -14.08
C THR A 830 -53.00 -14.16 -15.38
N ASN A 831 -53.80 -15.24 -15.45
CA ASN A 831 -54.88 -15.42 -16.43
C ASN A 831 -56.17 -15.75 -15.66
N PRO A 832 -57.10 -14.79 -15.52
CA PRO A 832 -58.41 -15.05 -14.91
C PRO A 832 -59.18 -16.15 -15.64
N LEU A 833 -59.76 -17.11 -14.91
CA LEU A 833 -60.51 -18.25 -15.47
C LEU A 833 -61.97 -18.32 -14.99
N GLY A 834 -62.24 -17.81 -13.79
CA GLY A 834 -63.58 -17.77 -13.21
C GLY A 834 -64.46 -16.65 -13.78
N ASN A 835 -65.78 -16.78 -13.62
CA ASN A 835 -66.76 -15.82 -14.16
C ASN A 835 -66.92 -14.54 -13.30
N GLY A 836 -66.24 -14.44 -12.16
CA GLY A 836 -66.34 -13.31 -11.24
C GLY A 836 -65.51 -12.09 -11.65
N TYR A 837 -64.54 -12.26 -12.56
CA TYR A 837 -63.59 -11.25 -12.99
C TYR A 837 -64.12 -10.18 -13.94
#